data_AF-A0A482WB67-F1
#
_entry.id   AF-A0A482WB67-F1
#
_cell.length_a   1.000
_cell.length_b   1.000
_cell.length_c   1.000
_cell.angle_alpha   90.00
_cell.angle_beta   90.00
_cell.angle_gamma   90.00
#
_symmetry.space_group_name_H-M   'P 1'
#
loop_
_entity.id
_entity.type
_entity.pdbx_description
1 polymer ?
#
loop_
_entity_poly.entity_id
_entity_poly.type
_entity_poly.pdbx_seq_one_letter_code
_entity_poly.pdbx_strand_id
1 'polypeptide(L)'
;MLCPEVWNFKAPESSFSSQKLKPNESNHLSTVHSFIYNHLVSVILPDTFKVPESLTEALINDCDYYKLINVKLSEFVASDFINSFVNTGSLYVLSIDSRIDCDNCASITPSGQLILSLNKSSYQSLGLEGAVSHFHAKTGERYSKYNKIEACATMPKHRLVPTLQTLSLRGVGSLVISLSPPIVTKLQYYHDPQKIVTSLYRCLDCLNELLVSHVPYYLYDTMAVEVLHAVKGLIEKTKKTYYPHTNMSAFLTEMNVVVSLTEVVLNSHLKQIDFTEWPKIMRYVLYKNLGKMSGLEVLNLGSCTGGWRTSDYDKYIVEGITGMKHLRSLCLCFDCTDQVIQVIGDNCPTIQCLDVTSSRSVTDRSIPSLLKCTQLRELQLHRTSVTPLGLAQILNGLAKLQDIGRCDEFGNVIKNLHQNSNCGPYGLKKIQARGLSPENLRLLVDMFPKVEFINLFHDEQITDLTILTSLDNLKELKLLSCAFYGDYLKQLLEVRGSNITSLHLEHAEEIDLNVLIDISQFCPRLKSLVLYNCDFMDSLAINPNKLKIQPFQSLEKLFWVVDCARNHLEFILLHAVNILNILTVNAMKNLEELRILYSSDMNMRTVELLLASCTNLKVLSELESWQVVTVDLKLKHFKPGKPNYERTKKCLEQLEQNFIVTWEPPNETVCPSSVAKYFHDRGYETKLCEIKHTTHTLYTVKIPSIEEDNHYDIVEWLGIVALEADLINNGPDCYLSTYETPEPNQEVGQVKFLQWRGLFTANQVVRLYQQLRKLDNPSWLAMYVQGFSDSPIAWKGEEHHFYANGDNGYVFLLNNDGSLISCIQKCSKKRYCNKRKRKSS
;
A
#
# COMPACT_ATOMS: atom_id res chain seq x y z
N MET A 1 20.28 19.91 -4.53
CA MET A 1 20.33 18.43 -4.45
C MET A 1 19.15 18.03 -3.59
N LEU A 2 18.01 17.66 -4.21
CA LEU A 2 16.72 17.55 -3.53
C LEU A 2 16.17 16.12 -3.66
N CYS A 3 15.59 15.63 -2.57
CA CYS A 3 15.25 14.22 -2.35
C CYS A 3 14.06 13.77 -3.23
N PRO A 4 14.08 12.56 -3.82
CA PRO A 4 12.98 12.07 -4.64
C PRO A 4 11.81 11.54 -3.78
N GLU A 5 10.61 12.02 -4.05
CA GLU A 5 9.38 11.60 -3.35
C GLU A 5 8.98 10.15 -3.72
N VAL A 6 8.51 9.40 -2.71
CA VAL A 6 8.25 7.94 -2.79
C VAL A 6 6.78 7.68 -3.08
N TRP A 7 6.40 7.68 -4.36
CA TRP A 7 5.06 8.02 -4.85
C TRP A 7 3.88 7.03 -4.63
N ASN A 8 4.01 5.91 -3.91
CA ASN A 8 2.79 5.16 -3.50
C ASN A 8 2.87 4.29 -2.24
N PHE A 9 3.86 4.53 -1.37
CA PHE A 9 3.66 4.20 0.05
C PHE A 9 3.06 5.44 0.69
N LYS A 10 1.85 5.34 1.28
CA LYS A 10 1.40 6.38 2.21
C LYS A 10 2.46 6.48 3.30
N ALA A 11 2.97 7.68 3.58
CA ALA A 11 3.88 7.90 4.70
C ALA A 11 3.29 7.24 5.97
N PRO A 12 4.06 6.43 6.72
CA PRO A 12 3.55 5.79 7.92
C PRO A 12 3.04 6.83 8.91
N GLU A 13 1.78 6.71 9.32
CA GLU A 13 1.16 7.66 10.24
C GLU A 13 1.88 7.61 11.59
N SER A 14 2.77 8.56 11.89
CA SER A 14 3.34 8.67 13.24
C SER A 14 2.22 9.04 14.22
N SER A 15 2.00 8.22 15.24
CA SER A 15 1.10 8.62 16.33
C SER A 15 1.86 9.54 17.28
N PHE A 16 1.51 10.82 17.24
CA PHE A 16 1.93 11.83 18.20
C PHE A 16 0.90 11.90 19.34
N SER A 17 1.37 11.93 20.59
CA SER A 17 0.51 12.09 21.76
C SER A 17 1.16 12.98 22.80
N SER A 18 0.50 14.07 23.18
CA SER A 18 0.91 14.99 24.26
C SER A 18 0.17 14.69 25.56
N GLN A 19 0.87 14.78 26.70
CA GLN A 19 0.29 14.69 28.03
C GLN A 19 0.90 15.78 28.94
N LYS A 20 0.04 16.63 29.51
CA LYS A 20 0.40 17.57 30.58
C LYS A 20 0.47 16.82 31.92
N LEU A 21 1.54 17.05 32.67
CA LEU A 21 1.87 16.36 33.92
C LEU A 21 2.13 17.37 35.03
N LYS A 22 1.67 17.05 36.24
CA LYS A 22 1.86 17.93 37.41
C LYS A 22 3.30 17.85 37.91
N PRO A 23 3.84 18.90 38.57
CA PRO A 23 5.26 18.98 38.97
C PRO A 23 5.79 17.78 39.78
N ASN A 24 4.90 17.07 40.50
CA ASN A 24 5.18 15.96 41.41
C ASN A 24 4.86 14.56 40.83
N GLU A 25 4.37 14.44 39.60
CA GLU A 25 4.00 13.15 38.99
C GLU A 25 5.20 12.49 38.31
N SER A 26 5.86 11.53 38.98
CA SER A 26 7.07 10.85 38.49
C SER A 26 6.87 9.91 37.29
N ASN A 27 5.64 9.71 36.83
CA ASN A 27 5.31 8.77 35.76
C ASN A 27 6.06 9.01 34.43
N HIS A 28 6.49 10.25 34.13
CA HIS A 28 7.29 10.56 32.94
C HIS A 28 8.66 9.88 32.92
N LEU A 29 9.27 9.60 34.08
CA LEU A 29 10.55 8.87 34.13
C LEU A 29 10.38 7.43 33.62
N SER A 30 9.21 6.81 33.84
CA SER A 30 8.88 5.51 33.25
C SER A 30 8.81 5.54 31.72
N THR A 31 8.48 6.70 31.12
CA THR A 31 8.54 6.91 29.67
C THR A 31 9.99 6.88 29.18
N VAL A 32 10.91 7.57 29.86
CA VAL A 32 12.35 7.57 29.54
C VAL A 32 12.92 6.15 29.59
N HIS A 33 12.69 5.41 30.68
CA HIS A 33 13.12 4.01 30.79
C HIS A 33 12.43 3.06 29.81
N SER A 34 11.29 3.45 29.23
CA SER A 34 10.62 2.66 28.20
C SER A 34 11.21 2.86 26.80
N PHE A 35 12.12 3.81 26.60
CA PHE A 35 12.81 4.07 25.35
C PHE A 35 14.27 3.61 25.46
N ILE A 36 14.61 2.53 24.75
CA ILE A 36 15.76 1.69 25.13
C ILE A 36 17.08 2.15 24.49
N TYR A 37 17.07 2.53 23.20
CA TYR A 37 18.28 2.93 22.47
C TYR A 37 18.18 4.40 22.05
N ASN A 38 18.70 5.31 22.88
CA ASN A 38 18.70 6.75 22.62
C ASN A 38 19.93 7.11 21.76
N HIS A 39 19.72 7.75 20.60
CA HIS A 39 20.76 8.12 19.65
C HIS A 39 21.12 9.62 19.67
N LEU A 40 20.09 10.45 19.75
CA LEU A 40 20.19 11.90 19.68
C LEU A 40 19.50 12.49 20.90
N VAL A 41 20.18 13.40 21.59
CA VAL A 41 19.60 14.21 22.65
C VAL A 41 19.83 15.66 22.26
N SER A 42 18.76 16.46 22.18
CA SER A 42 18.83 17.88 21.87
C SER A 42 18.12 18.70 22.95
N VAL A 43 18.68 19.85 23.29
CA VAL A 43 18.17 20.75 24.33
C VAL A 43 18.11 22.17 23.79
N ILE A 44 16.98 22.84 24.00
CA ILE A 44 16.75 24.24 23.63
C ILE A 44 16.53 25.06 24.90
N LEU A 45 17.32 26.12 25.04
CA LEU A 45 17.38 27.02 26.19
C LEU A 45 17.19 28.49 25.73
N PRO A 46 15.96 29.00 25.69
CA PRO A 46 15.70 30.43 25.47
C PRO A 46 16.29 31.31 26.59
N ASP A 47 16.66 32.54 26.25
CA ASP A 47 17.25 33.58 27.13
C ASP A 47 18.41 33.14 28.05
N THR A 48 19.07 32.03 27.71
CA THR A 48 20.14 31.45 28.54
C THR A 48 21.51 31.97 28.10
N PHE A 49 22.09 32.88 28.89
CA PHE A 49 23.38 33.50 28.60
C PHE A 49 24.57 32.54 28.74
N LYS A 50 24.60 31.74 29.82
CA LYS A 50 25.65 30.76 30.09
C LYS A 50 25.03 29.39 30.33
N VAL A 51 25.41 28.43 29.51
CA VAL A 51 25.01 27.03 29.69
C VAL A 51 25.93 26.38 30.74
N PRO A 52 25.42 25.74 31.80
CA PRO A 52 26.25 25.02 32.76
C PRO A 52 26.88 23.76 32.14
N GLU A 53 28.17 23.53 32.42
CA GLU A 53 28.89 22.32 32.00
C GLU A 53 28.25 21.05 32.57
N SER A 54 27.56 21.15 33.71
CA SER A 54 26.80 20.07 34.35
C SER A 54 25.70 19.44 33.48
N LEU A 55 25.22 20.12 32.43
CA LEU A 55 24.31 19.52 31.44
C LEU A 55 25.05 18.52 30.55
N THR A 56 26.23 18.89 30.05
CA THR A 56 27.10 18.03 29.25
C THR A 56 27.62 16.88 30.09
N GLU A 57 28.10 17.16 31.30
CA GLU A 57 28.54 16.15 32.27
C GLU A 57 27.45 15.11 32.60
N ALA A 58 26.18 15.51 32.69
CA ALA A 58 25.10 14.58 33.01
C ALA A 58 24.92 13.45 31.97
N LEU A 59 25.22 13.74 30.70
CA LEU A 59 25.24 12.78 29.60
C LEU A 59 26.60 12.09 29.40
N ILE A 60 27.71 12.80 29.61
CA ILE A 60 29.07 12.35 29.22
C ILE A 60 29.85 11.72 30.38
N ASN A 61 29.60 12.08 31.65
CA ASN A 61 30.27 11.43 32.77
C ASN A 61 29.86 9.95 32.84
N ASP A 62 30.87 9.09 32.94
CA ASP A 62 30.78 7.63 32.86
C ASP A 62 30.18 7.10 31.54
N CYS A 63 30.20 7.91 30.46
CA CYS A 63 29.61 7.57 29.16
C CYS A 63 30.65 7.03 28.16
N ASP A 64 31.17 5.85 28.46
CA ASP A 64 31.86 5.06 27.45
C ASP A 64 30.87 4.13 26.74
N TYR A 65 30.80 4.25 25.41
CA TYR A 65 30.23 3.22 24.56
C TYR A 65 31.25 2.82 23.49
N TYR A 66 31.24 1.55 23.11
CA TYR A 66 32.29 0.94 22.31
C TYR A 66 31.73 0.33 21.03
N LYS A 67 32.37 0.61 19.89
CA LYS A 67 32.15 -0.11 18.64
C LYS A 67 32.97 -1.40 18.68
N LEU A 68 32.27 -2.52 18.64
CA LEU A 68 32.83 -3.85 18.44
C LEU A 68 32.69 -4.21 16.95
N ILE A 69 33.73 -4.77 16.36
CA ILE A 69 33.76 -5.11 14.92
C ILE A 69 33.80 -6.63 14.77
N ASN A 70 32.99 -7.16 13.84
CA ASN A 70 32.92 -8.58 13.47
C ASN A 70 32.75 -9.53 14.68
N VAL A 71 31.82 -9.21 15.59
CA VAL A 71 31.53 -10.04 16.76
C VAL A 71 30.47 -11.08 16.43
N LYS A 72 30.72 -12.33 16.82
CA LYS A 72 29.73 -13.41 16.71
C LYS A 72 28.67 -13.29 17.80
N LEU A 73 27.41 -13.45 17.42
CA LEU A 73 26.30 -13.31 18.37
C LEU A 73 26.35 -14.37 19.49
N SER A 74 27.04 -15.48 19.26
CA SER A 74 27.30 -16.53 20.25
C SER A 74 28.08 -16.06 21.48
N GLU A 75 28.88 -15.00 21.39
CA GLU A 75 29.62 -14.43 22.53
C GLU A 75 28.67 -13.84 23.58
N PHE A 76 27.59 -13.18 23.14
CA PHE A 76 26.63 -12.55 24.04
C PHE A 76 25.75 -13.56 24.80
N VAL A 77 25.72 -14.82 24.36
CA VAL A 77 25.05 -15.92 25.07
C VAL A 77 26.02 -16.83 25.82
N ALA A 78 27.31 -16.51 25.85
CA ALA A 78 28.29 -17.26 26.63
C ALA A 78 27.97 -17.14 28.13
N SER A 79 28.07 -18.25 28.87
CA SER A 79 27.62 -18.32 30.27
C SER A 79 28.40 -17.40 31.21
N ASP A 80 29.69 -17.19 30.93
CA ASP A 80 30.55 -16.22 31.60
C ASP A 80 30.11 -14.79 31.27
N PHE A 81 29.82 -14.45 30.00
CA PHE A 81 29.28 -13.14 29.62
C PHE A 81 27.94 -12.83 30.31
N ILE A 82 26.99 -13.79 30.28
CA ILE A 82 25.67 -13.65 30.92
C ILE A 82 25.84 -13.41 32.43
N ASN A 83 26.71 -14.18 33.10
CA ASN A 83 26.93 -14.02 34.53
C ASN A 83 27.71 -12.74 34.89
N SER A 84 28.63 -12.27 34.05
CA SER A 84 29.48 -11.12 34.33
C SER A 84 28.83 -9.77 34.01
N PHE A 85 27.94 -9.69 33.01
CA PHE A 85 27.36 -8.43 32.53
C PHE A 85 25.82 -8.40 32.51
N VAL A 86 25.17 -9.45 32.01
CA VAL A 86 23.70 -9.48 31.83
C VAL A 86 22.98 -9.61 33.18
N ASN A 87 23.46 -10.49 34.06
CA ASN A 87 22.85 -10.76 35.37
C ASN A 87 23.19 -9.71 36.45
N THR A 88 24.26 -8.94 36.24
CA THR A 88 24.88 -8.06 37.24
C THR A 88 24.58 -6.58 37.01
N GLY A 89 24.47 -6.12 35.76
CA GLY A 89 24.26 -4.72 35.41
C GLY A 89 23.22 -4.51 34.31
N SER A 90 23.16 -3.29 33.78
CA SER A 90 22.27 -2.93 32.66
C SER A 90 23.08 -2.88 31.38
N LEU A 91 22.96 -3.93 30.56
CA LEU A 91 23.64 -4.04 29.27
C LEU A 91 22.78 -3.47 28.14
N TYR A 92 23.39 -2.67 27.27
CA TYR A 92 22.79 -2.17 26.04
C TYR A 92 23.68 -2.60 24.87
N VAL A 93 23.16 -3.42 23.96
CA VAL A 93 23.85 -3.83 22.72
C VAL A 93 22.95 -3.58 21.54
N LEU A 94 23.49 -3.02 20.46
CA LEU A 94 22.76 -2.80 19.21
C LEU A 94 23.66 -3.04 18.00
N SER A 95 23.20 -3.84 17.02
CA SER A 95 23.87 -4.02 15.74
C SER A 95 23.91 -2.72 14.95
N ILE A 96 25.03 -2.47 14.27
CA ILE A 96 25.26 -1.27 13.46
C ILE A 96 25.79 -1.65 12.08
N ASP A 97 25.82 -0.66 11.18
CA ASP A 97 26.16 -0.85 9.76
C ASP A 97 25.18 -1.81 9.04
N SER A 98 23.97 -1.98 9.60
CA SER A 98 22.88 -2.85 9.16
C SER A 98 21.56 -2.06 9.08
N ARG A 99 20.76 -2.24 8.03
CA ARG A 99 19.40 -1.67 7.94
C ARG A 99 18.35 -2.69 8.35
N ILE A 100 17.44 -2.33 9.26
CA ILE A 100 16.40 -3.26 9.77
C ILE A 100 15.49 -3.82 8.65
N ASP A 101 15.31 -3.09 7.56
CA ASP A 101 14.50 -3.47 6.41
C ASP A 101 15.21 -4.47 5.46
N CYS A 102 16.53 -4.60 5.53
CA CYS A 102 17.32 -5.33 4.53
C CYS A 102 18.17 -6.45 5.12
N ASP A 103 18.68 -6.23 6.32
CA ASP A 103 19.74 -7.01 6.93
C ASP A 103 19.22 -7.71 8.18
N ASN A 104 19.95 -8.71 8.67
CA ASN A 104 19.71 -9.20 10.02
C ASN A 104 20.12 -8.10 11.00
N CYS A 105 19.30 -7.81 12.00
CA CYS A 105 19.64 -6.87 13.08
C CYS A 105 19.48 -7.56 14.44
N ALA A 106 20.36 -7.24 15.38
CA ALA A 106 20.39 -7.85 16.70
C ALA A 106 20.57 -6.80 17.79
N SER A 107 19.91 -6.99 18.94
CA SER A 107 20.05 -6.08 20.07
C SER A 107 19.84 -6.77 21.41
N ILE A 108 20.41 -6.25 22.50
CA ILE A 108 20.24 -6.76 23.86
C ILE A 108 19.80 -5.64 24.77
N THR A 109 18.64 -5.85 25.40
CA THR A 109 18.03 -4.89 26.33
C THR A 109 18.65 -4.96 27.74
N PRO A 110 18.50 -3.89 28.54
CA PRO A 110 18.84 -3.91 29.97
C PRO A 110 18.10 -4.99 30.78
N SER A 111 16.90 -5.36 30.35
CA SER A 111 16.15 -6.49 30.93
C SER A 111 16.77 -7.86 30.64
N GLY A 112 17.76 -7.95 29.74
CA GLY A 112 18.44 -9.19 29.36
C GLY A 112 17.76 -9.95 28.22
N GLN A 113 16.99 -9.27 27.37
CA GLN A 113 16.38 -9.89 26.19
C GLN A 113 17.27 -9.66 24.98
N LEU A 114 17.76 -10.74 24.38
CA LEU A 114 18.35 -10.75 23.04
C LEU A 114 17.22 -10.80 22.01
N ILE A 115 17.19 -9.83 21.10
CA ILE A 115 16.16 -9.69 20.08
C ILE A 115 16.84 -9.66 18.71
N LEU A 116 16.38 -10.53 17.82
CA LEU A 116 16.86 -10.66 16.45
C LEU A 116 15.72 -10.31 15.49
N SER A 117 15.93 -9.33 14.62
CA SER A 117 15.18 -9.21 13.37
C SER A 117 15.95 -10.01 12.32
N LEU A 118 15.32 -11.04 11.76
CA LEU A 118 15.95 -11.95 10.80
C LEU A 118 15.19 -11.95 9.47
N ASN A 119 15.92 -11.91 8.36
CA ASN A 119 15.33 -12.22 7.07
C ASN A 119 14.89 -13.70 7.01
N LYS A 120 13.93 -14.02 6.15
CA LYS A 120 13.32 -15.36 6.07
C LYS A 120 14.33 -16.48 5.85
N SER A 121 15.33 -16.27 4.99
CA SER A 121 16.35 -17.28 4.70
C SER A 121 17.24 -17.57 5.92
N SER A 122 17.69 -16.54 6.65
CA SER A 122 18.44 -16.70 7.91
C SER A 122 17.58 -17.35 8.99
N TYR A 123 16.32 -16.94 9.16
CA TYR A 123 15.42 -17.57 10.12
C TYR A 123 15.25 -19.08 9.83
N GLN A 124 15.04 -19.44 8.56
CA GLN A 124 14.85 -20.82 8.13
C GLN A 124 16.12 -21.66 8.29
N SER A 125 17.31 -21.12 7.99
CA SER A 125 18.58 -21.84 8.15
C SER A 125 18.98 -22.01 9.63
N LEU A 126 18.73 -20.99 10.46
CA LEU A 126 18.99 -21.04 11.90
C LEU A 126 18.00 -21.95 12.63
N GLY A 127 16.77 -22.06 12.14
CA GLY A 127 15.74 -22.92 12.74
C GLY A 127 15.44 -22.54 14.20
N LEU A 128 15.52 -21.26 14.55
CA LEU A 128 15.13 -20.74 15.86
C LEU A 128 13.59 -20.67 15.97
N GLU A 129 13.06 -20.73 17.18
CA GLU A 129 11.63 -20.52 17.44
C GLU A 129 11.38 -19.03 17.65
N GLY A 130 10.72 -18.38 16.69
CA GLY A 130 10.34 -16.97 16.75
C GLY A 130 8.89 -16.73 16.35
N ALA A 131 8.51 -15.46 16.35
CA ALA A 131 7.21 -15.00 15.89
C ALA A 131 7.34 -14.35 14.50
N VAL A 132 6.31 -14.54 13.67
CA VAL A 132 6.13 -13.68 12.49
C VAL A 132 5.91 -12.25 13.00
N SER A 133 6.63 -11.30 12.40
CA SER A 133 6.50 -9.85 12.65
C SER A 133 5.03 -9.43 12.83
N HIS A 134 4.75 -8.56 13.81
CA HIS A 134 3.39 -8.08 14.09
C HIS A 134 2.77 -7.38 12.87
N PHE A 135 3.60 -6.81 11.98
CA PHE A 135 3.18 -6.19 10.74
C PHE A 135 2.75 -7.20 9.67
N HIS A 136 3.23 -8.45 9.75
CA HIS A 136 2.98 -9.55 8.80
C HIS A 136 2.00 -10.63 9.30
N ALA A 137 1.49 -10.56 10.53
CA ALA A 137 0.58 -11.57 11.06
C ALA A 137 -0.70 -11.75 10.20
N LYS A 138 -0.84 -12.96 9.62
CA LYS A 138 -1.82 -13.39 8.60
C LYS A 138 -3.18 -12.68 8.65
N THR A 139 -3.58 -12.10 7.52
CA THR A 139 -5.01 -12.00 7.17
C THR A 139 -5.56 -13.42 6.99
N GLY A 140 -6.46 -13.84 7.88
CA GLY A 140 -7.14 -15.13 7.78
C GLY A 140 -8.15 -15.15 6.63
N GLU A 141 -7.68 -15.33 5.39
CA GLU A 141 -8.54 -15.54 4.23
C GLU A 141 -8.32 -16.93 3.63
N ARG A 142 -9.23 -17.87 3.94
CA ARG A 142 -9.45 -19.02 3.08
C ARG A 142 -10.07 -18.53 1.76
N TYR A 143 -9.57 -19.05 0.65
CA TYR A 143 -10.12 -19.05 -0.72
C TYR A 143 -11.43 -18.26 -0.96
N SER A 144 -11.41 -17.24 -1.83
CA SER A 144 -12.30 -17.22 -3.01
C SER A 144 -11.99 -16.10 -4.01
N LYS A 145 -11.92 -16.48 -5.29
CA LYS A 145 -12.48 -15.74 -6.45
C LYS A 145 -11.99 -14.29 -6.65
N TYR A 146 -10.80 -14.15 -7.25
CA TYR A 146 -10.47 -12.99 -8.07
C TYR A 146 -11.13 -13.10 -9.45
N ASN A 147 -12.15 -12.28 -9.69
CA ASN A 147 -12.67 -11.96 -11.02
C ASN A 147 -13.05 -10.46 -11.01
N LYS A 148 -12.07 -9.60 -11.23
CA LYS A 148 -12.16 -8.28 -11.88
C LYS A 148 -10.74 -7.69 -11.93
N ILE A 149 -10.16 -7.72 -13.13
CA ILE A 149 -9.22 -6.70 -13.58
C ILE A 149 -10.02 -5.37 -13.59
N GLU A 150 -9.33 -4.25 -13.42
CA GLU A 150 -9.91 -2.89 -13.26
C GLU A 150 -10.49 -2.60 -11.84
N ALA A 151 -10.21 -1.47 -11.20
CA ALA A 151 -9.19 -0.46 -11.47
C ALA A 151 -8.00 -0.64 -10.50
N CYS A 152 -6.78 -0.80 -11.04
CA CYS A 152 -5.60 -0.41 -10.27
C CYS A 152 -5.51 1.11 -10.34
N ALA A 153 -5.34 1.77 -9.19
CA ALA A 153 -4.77 3.10 -9.17
C ALA A 153 -3.38 3.01 -9.81
N THR A 154 -3.26 3.41 -11.07
CA THR A 154 -1.98 3.44 -11.77
C THR A 154 -1.06 4.38 -11.01
N MET A 155 0.12 3.91 -10.58
CA MET A 155 1.14 4.87 -10.16
C MET A 155 1.39 5.83 -11.33
N PRO A 156 1.49 7.15 -11.09
CA PRO A 156 2.06 8.04 -12.09
C PRO A 156 3.46 7.51 -12.42
N LYS A 157 3.84 7.52 -13.70
CA LYS A 157 5.18 7.09 -14.11
C LYS A 157 6.20 7.90 -13.32
N HIS A 158 7.23 7.22 -12.79
CA HIS A 158 8.30 7.85 -12.01
C HIS A 158 8.82 9.11 -12.74
N ARG A 159 8.72 10.28 -12.08
CA ARG A 159 9.09 11.63 -12.57
C ARG A 159 8.13 12.31 -13.58
N LEU A 160 6.93 11.81 -13.81
CA LEU A 160 5.99 12.46 -14.75
C LEU A 160 5.11 13.52 -14.06
N VAL A 161 5.37 14.80 -14.38
CA VAL A 161 4.61 15.95 -13.87
C VAL A 161 3.19 15.95 -14.49
N PRO A 162 2.12 16.26 -13.71
CA PRO A 162 0.77 16.41 -14.26
C PRO A 162 0.71 17.46 -15.37
N THR A 163 -0.11 17.23 -16.40
CA THR A 163 -0.26 18.21 -17.48
C THR A 163 -0.89 19.50 -16.98
N LEU A 164 -0.63 20.63 -17.65
CA LEU A 164 -1.28 21.91 -17.33
C LEU A 164 -2.81 21.79 -17.36
N GLN A 165 -3.38 21.03 -18.29
CA GLN A 165 -4.80 20.70 -18.34
C GLN A 165 -5.29 20.02 -17.05
N THR A 166 -4.57 19.01 -16.55
CA THR A 166 -4.89 18.33 -15.29
C THR A 166 -4.82 19.29 -14.10
N LEU A 167 -3.80 20.16 -14.05
CA LEU A 167 -3.65 21.15 -12.98
C LEU A 167 -4.77 22.20 -13.00
N SER A 168 -5.16 22.70 -14.17
CA SER A 168 -6.29 23.64 -14.32
C SER A 168 -7.61 23.01 -13.88
N LEU A 169 -7.88 21.75 -14.23
CA LEU A 169 -9.10 21.04 -13.81
C LEU A 169 -9.12 20.76 -12.29
N ARG A 170 -7.96 20.51 -11.67
CA ARG A 170 -7.84 20.48 -10.20
C ARG A 170 -8.18 21.81 -9.56
N GLY A 171 -7.77 22.93 -10.18
CA GLY A 171 -8.15 24.28 -9.77
C GLY A 171 -9.67 24.49 -9.75
N VAL A 172 -10.41 23.93 -10.71
CA VAL A 172 -11.89 23.92 -10.71
C VAL A 172 -12.44 23.12 -9.51
N GLY A 173 -11.86 21.95 -9.22
CA GLY A 173 -12.18 21.19 -8.01
C GLY A 173 -11.96 21.99 -6.72
N SER A 174 -10.82 22.66 -6.60
CA SER A 174 -10.49 23.56 -5.48
C SER A 174 -11.49 24.73 -5.34
N LEU A 175 -11.91 25.33 -6.45
CA LEU A 175 -12.90 26.42 -6.46
C LEU A 175 -14.28 25.94 -5.97
N VAL A 176 -14.75 24.77 -6.41
CA VAL A 176 -16.04 24.22 -5.97
C VAL A 176 -16.04 23.97 -4.46
N ILE A 177 -14.97 23.40 -3.90
CA ILE A 177 -14.89 23.16 -2.44
C ILE A 177 -14.69 24.44 -1.62
N SER A 178 -14.01 25.47 -2.15
CA SER A 178 -13.83 26.74 -1.44
C SER A 178 -15.13 27.52 -1.26
N LEU A 179 -16.18 27.18 -2.01
CA LEU A 179 -17.52 27.78 -1.90
C LEU A 179 -18.40 27.09 -0.84
N SER A 180 -17.94 26.00 -0.21
CA SER A 180 -18.70 25.34 0.86
C SER A 180 -18.95 26.27 2.07
N PRO A 181 -17.95 26.96 2.66
CA PRO A 181 -18.18 27.86 3.80
C PRO A 181 -19.21 28.98 3.53
N PRO A 182 -19.13 29.79 2.45
CA PRO A 182 -20.13 30.84 2.22
C PRO A 182 -21.54 30.28 1.94
N ILE A 183 -21.66 29.08 1.36
CA ILE A 183 -22.97 28.42 1.24
C ILE A 183 -23.50 28.04 2.63
N VAL A 184 -22.69 27.43 3.49
CA VAL A 184 -23.10 27.06 4.87
C VAL A 184 -23.54 28.30 5.66
N THR A 185 -22.74 29.37 5.68
CA THR A 185 -23.09 30.63 6.36
C THR A 185 -24.39 31.23 5.82
N LYS A 186 -24.60 31.22 4.50
CA LYS A 186 -25.84 31.71 3.88
C LYS A 186 -27.07 30.88 4.29
N LEU A 187 -26.92 29.57 4.51
CA LEU A 187 -28.02 28.70 4.93
C LEU A 187 -28.37 28.86 6.41
N GLN A 188 -27.40 29.21 7.27
CA GLN A 188 -27.63 29.45 8.71
C GLN A 188 -28.58 30.63 9.00
N TYR A 189 -28.76 31.58 8.07
CA TYR A 189 -29.73 32.67 8.19
C TYR A 189 -31.20 32.25 7.98
N TYR A 190 -31.46 31.02 7.54
CA TYR A 190 -32.82 30.51 7.35
C TYR A 190 -33.20 29.53 8.47
N HIS A 191 -34.34 29.76 9.11
CA HIS A 191 -34.90 28.82 10.10
C HIS A 191 -35.94 27.86 9.51
N ASP A 192 -36.34 28.07 8.26
CA ASP A 192 -37.34 27.28 7.54
C ASP A 192 -36.65 26.20 6.68
N PRO A 193 -36.86 24.89 6.95
CA PRO A 193 -36.25 23.80 6.20
C PRO A 193 -36.49 23.85 4.68
N GLN A 194 -37.68 24.30 4.23
CA GLN A 194 -37.97 24.38 2.79
C GLN A 194 -37.14 25.48 2.12
N LYS A 195 -36.92 26.61 2.81
CA LYS A 195 -36.07 27.70 2.31
C LYS A 195 -34.60 27.33 2.32
N ILE A 196 -34.12 26.59 3.33
CA ILE A 196 -32.76 26.03 3.36
C ILE A 196 -32.53 25.16 2.12
N VAL A 197 -33.40 24.18 1.88
CA VAL A 197 -33.28 23.24 0.76
C VAL A 197 -33.36 23.96 -0.60
N THR A 198 -34.32 24.89 -0.77
CA THR A 198 -34.46 25.68 -2.00
C THR A 198 -33.26 26.59 -2.26
N SER A 199 -32.72 27.22 -1.21
CA SER A 199 -31.55 28.09 -1.32
C SER A 199 -30.28 27.29 -1.64
N LEU A 200 -30.14 26.08 -1.09
CA LEU A 200 -29.04 25.16 -1.41
C LEU A 200 -29.09 24.74 -2.88
N TYR A 201 -30.21 24.18 -3.37
CA TYR A 201 -30.31 23.78 -4.79
C TYR A 201 -30.05 24.95 -5.74
N ARG A 202 -30.60 26.15 -5.46
CA ARG A 202 -30.29 27.34 -6.27
C ARG A 202 -28.78 27.67 -6.32
N CYS A 203 -28.03 27.43 -5.25
CA CYS A 203 -26.57 27.60 -5.28
C CYS A 203 -25.88 26.51 -6.11
N LEU A 204 -26.33 25.25 -6.01
CA LEU A 204 -25.78 24.13 -6.78
C LEU A 204 -26.07 24.29 -8.29
N ASP A 205 -27.27 24.72 -8.64
CA ASP A 205 -27.69 24.96 -10.03
C ASP A 205 -26.87 26.10 -10.66
N CYS A 206 -26.69 27.24 -9.96
CA CYS A 206 -25.81 28.30 -10.44
C CYS A 206 -24.35 27.84 -10.61
N LEU A 207 -23.84 26.94 -9.77
CA LEU A 207 -22.51 26.36 -9.95
C LEU A 207 -22.46 25.41 -11.15
N ASN A 208 -23.50 24.61 -11.37
CA ASN A 208 -23.62 23.75 -12.54
C ASN A 208 -23.62 24.57 -13.84
N GLU A 209 -24.42 25.65 -13.89
CA GLU A 209 -24.47 26.59 -15.02
C GLU A 209 -23.11 27.24 -15.29
N LEU A 210 -22.37 27.66 -14.24
CA LEU A 210 -21.02 28.21 -14.38
C LEU A 210 -20.04 27.19 -14.96
N LEU A 211 -20.06 25.94 -14.49
CA LEU A 211 -19.21 24.88 -15.03
C LEU A 211 -19.56 24.56 -16.49
N VAL A 212 -20.84 24.43 -16.83
CA VAL A 212 -21.30 24.15 -18.20
C VAL A 212 -20.94 25.27 -19.17
N SER A 213 -20.99 26.54 -18.74
CA SER A 213 -20.71 27.69 -19.60
C SER A 213 -19.22 27.97 -19.80
N HIS A 214 -18.35 27.58 -18.85
CA HIS A 214 -16.92 27.92 -18.88
C HIS A 214 -15.98 26.73 -19.11
N VAL A 215 -16.43 25.48 -18.91
CA VAL A 215 -15.62 24.27 -19.15
C VAL A 215 -15.96 23.71 -20.54
N PRO A 216 -14.98 23.58 -21.46
CA PRO A 216 -15.21 22.96 -22.77
C PRO A 216 -15.81 21.55 -22.63
N TYR A 217 -16.83 21.24 -23.43
CA TYR A 217 -17.63 20.01 -23.29
C TYR A 217 -16.78 18.71 -23.29
N TYR A 218 -15.69 18.67 -24.06
CA TYR A 218 -14.79 17.51 -24.14
C TYR A 218 -13.88 17.32 -22.91
N LEU A 219 -13.83 18.32 -22.01
CA LEU A 219 -13.15 18.25 -20.72
C LEU A 219 -14.12 17.96 -19.56
N TYR A 220 -15.44 17.95 -19.81
CA TYR A 220 -16.45 17.93 -18.76
C TYR A 220 -16.36 16.67 -17.88
N ASP A 221 -16.14 15.49 -18.47
CA ASP A 221 -15.93 14.24 -17.70
C ASP A 221 -14.69 14.31 -16.79
N THR A 222 -13.55 14.76 -17.33
CA THR A 222 -12.30 14.89 -16.56
C THR A 222 -12.43 15.92 -15.44
N MET A 223 -13.10 17.04 -15.73
CA MET A 223 -13.44 18.07 -14.75
C MET A 223 -14.34 17.50 -13.64
N ALA A 224 -15.39 16.77 -14.01
CA ALA A 224 -16.30 16.15 -13.05
C ALA A 224 -15.56 15.17 -12.12
N VAL A 225 -14.63 14.36 -12.66
CA VAL A 225 -13.80 13.45 -11.86
C VAL A 225 -12.89 14.22 -10.88
N GLU A 226 -12.22 15.29 -11.28
CA GLU A 226 -11.38 16.09 -10.37
C GLU A 226 -12.21 16.84 -9.31
N VAL A 227 -13.39 17.37 -9.66
CA VAL A 227 -14.34 17.97 -8.70
C VAL A 227 -14.86 16.93 -7.70
N LEU A 228 -15.25 15.73 -8.14
CA LEU A 228 -15.69 14.65 -7.25
C LEU A 228 -14.56 14.16 -6.33
N HIS A 229 -13.30 14.19 -6.79
CA HIS A 229 -12.13 13.94 -5.93
C HIS A 229 -11.95 15.04 -4.88
N ALA A 230 -12.10 16.31 -5.25
CA ALA A 230 -12.05 17.44 -4.31
C ALA A 230 -13.16 17.35 -3.25
N VAL A 231 -14.41 17.06 -3.65
CA VAL A 231 -15.56 16.85 -2.75
C VAL A 231 -15.32 15.64 -1.83
N LYS A 232 -14.79 14.53 -2.35
CA LYS A 232 -14.38 13.35 -1.54
C LYS A 232 -13.33 13.74 -0.48
N GLY A 233 -12.36 14.58 -0.84
CA GLY A 233 -11.37 15.14 0.09
C GLY A 233 -12.01 16.03 1.17
N LEU A 234 -12.94 16.90 0.78
CA LEU A 234 -13.67 17.78 1.71
C LEU A 234 -14.54 16.98 2.69
N ILE A 235 -15.26 15.95 2.22
CA ILE A 235 -16.04 15.03 3.07
C ILE A 235 -15.15 14.39 4.15
N GLU A 236 -13.97 13.91 3.80
CA GLU A 236 -13.04 13.32 4.79
C GLU A 236 -12.40 14.38 5.70
N LYS A 237 -12.26 15.65 5.26
CA LYS A 237 -11.85 16.76 6.13
C LYS A 237 -12.96 17.11 7.13
N THR A 238 -14.19 17.35 6.68
CA THR A 238 -15.32 17.67 7.57
C THR A 238 -15.63 16.52 8.53
N LYS A 239 -15.50 15.24 8.13
CA LYS A 239 -15.63 14.13 9.10
C LYS A 239 -14.66 14.21 10.28
N LYS A 240 -13.48 14.81 10.10
CA LYS A 240 -12.47 14.98 11.17
C LYS A 240 -12.76 16.16 12.11
N THR A 241 -13.68 17.08 11.76
CA THR A 241 -14.07 18.21 12.63
C THR A 241 -15.16 17.84 13.65
N TYR A 242 -15.61 16.58 13.66
CA TYR A 242 -16.59 16.09 14.62
C TYR A 242 -15.93 15.69 15.95
N TYR A 243 -16.27 16.42 17.01
CA TYR A 243 -15.86 16.15 18.39
C TYR A 243 -17.12 15.99 19.29
N PRO A 244 -17.01 15.39 20.49
CA PRO A 244 -18.17 15.14 21.37
C PRO A 244 -18.97 16.39 21.78
N HIS A 245 -18.37 17.58 21.67
CA HIS A 245 -19.00 18.87 22.00
C HIS A 245 -19.45 19.68 20.76
N THR A 246 -19.25 19.16 19.54
CA THR A 246 -19.69 19.83 18.31
C THR A 246 -21.21 19.83 18.22
N ASN A 247 -21.82 20.97 17.88
CA ASN A 247 -23.27 21.06 17.65
C ASN A 247 -23.68 20.17 16.47
N MET A 248 -24.38 19.07 16.76
CA MET A 248 -24.80 18.07 15.77
C MET A 248 -25.64 18.67 14.63
N SER A 249 -26.50 19.67 14.90
CA SER A 249 -27.33 20.31 13.86
C SER A 249 -26.50 21.14 12.88
N ALA A 250 -25.50 21.87 13.40
CA ALA A 250 -24.57 22.63 12.57
C ALA A 250 -23.69 21.69 11.73
N PHE A 251 -23.15 20.64 12.36
CA PHE A 251 -22.33 19.63 11.69
C PHE A 251 -23.09 18.88 10.59
N LEU A 252 -24.33 18.46 10.84
CA LEU A 252 -25.16 17.79 9.83
C LEU A 252 -25.53 18.75 8.69
N THR A 253 -25.77 20.03 8.98
CA THR A 253 -25.99 21.05 7.94
C THR A 253 -24.75 21.23 7.05
N GLU A 254 -23.56 21.38 7.65
CA GLU A 254 -22.29 21.46 6.92
C GLU A 254 -22.06 20.20 6.07
N MET A 255 -22.16 19.01 6.66
CA MET A 255 -21.98 17.74 5.97
C MET A 255 -22.98 17.57 4.81
N ASN A 256 -24.24 18.00 4.97
CA ASN A 256 -25.22 17.97 3.90
C ASN A 256 -24.83 18.89 2.75
N VAL A 257 -24.36 20.13 3.01
CA VAL A 257 -23.85 21.03 1.96
C VAL A 257 -22.67 20.40 1.23
N VAL A 258 -21.66 19.95 1.98
CA VAL A 258 -20.44 19.32 1.46
C VAL A 258 -20.76 18.11 0.58
N VAL A 259 -21.69 17.26 1.01
CA VAL A 259 -22.15 16.09 0.24
C VAL A 259 -22.95 16.50 -0.99
N SER A 260 -23.82 17.51 -0.89
CA SER A 260 -24.61 18.04 -2.00
C SER A 260 -23.77 18.73 -3.08
N LEU A 261 -22.53 19.15 -2.81
CA LEU A 261 -21.59 19.58 -3.86
C LEU A 261 -21.32 18.48 -4.91
N THR A 262 -21.58 17.20 -4.58
CA THR A 262 -21.59 16.10 -5.55
C THR A 262 -22.58 16.34 -6.71
N GLU A 263 -23.68 17.08 -6.49
CA GLU A 263 -24.67 17.38 -7.52
C GLU A 263 -24.20 18.42 -8.55
N VAL A 264 -23.18 19.23 -8.22
CA VAL A 264 -22.71 20.37 -9.04
C VAL A 264 -22.21 19.93 -10.42
N VAL A 265 -21.85 18.66 -10.61
CA VAL A 265 -21.37 18.11 -11.89
C VAL A 265 -22.41 17.28 -12.65
N LEU A 266 -23.58 16.99 -12.06
CA LEU A 266 -24.53 16.01 -12.58
C LEU A 266 -25.53 16.64 -13.56
N ASN A 267 -25.24 16.56 -14.87
CA ASN A 267 -26.14 17.01 -15.94
C ASN A 267 -25.91 16.22 -17.25
N SER A 268 -26.51 16.67 -18.34
CA SER A 268 -26.45 16.03 -19.68
C SER A 268 -25.11 16.16 -20.42
N HIS A 269 -24.14 16.94 -19.93
CA HIS A 269 -22.80 17.02 -20.51
C HIS A 269 -21.92 15.84 -20.08
N LEU A 270 -22.18 15.26 -18.90
CA LEU A 270 -21.47 14.09 -18.39
C LEU A 270 -21.73 12.87 -19.28
N LYS A 271 -20.67 12.27 -19.82
CA LYS A 271 -20.73 11.09 -20.72
C LYS A 271 -20.33 9.79 -20.04
N GLN A 272 -19.48 9.84 -19.03
CA GLN A 272 -19.09 8.65 -18.28
C GLN A 272 -19.05 8.87 -16.77
N ILE A 273 -19.51 7.88 -16.01
CA ILE A 273 -19.33 7.85 -14.54
C ILE A 273 -19.32 6.43 -13.99
N ASP A 274 -18.40 6.17 -13.06
CA ASP A 274 -18.34 4.96 -12.26
C ASP A 274 -18.71 5.28 -10.81
N PHE A 275 -19.78 4.66 -10.30
CA PHE A 275 -20.28 4.86 -8.94
C PHE A 275 -19.43 4.11 -7.89
N THR A 276 -18.66 3.08 -8.29
CA THR A 276 -17.89 2.23 -7.37
C THR A 276 -16.69 2.95 -6.76
N GLU A 277 -16.12 3.92 -7.48
CA GLU A 277 -15.00 4.79 -7.08
C GLU A 277 -15.32 5.74 -5.90
N TRP A 278 -16.61 6.03 -5.70
CA TRP A 278 -17.06 7.05 -4.75
C TRP A 278 -17.49 6.44 -3.39
N PRO A 279 -17.29 7.16 -2.27
CA PRO A 279 -17.82 6.78 -0.97
C PRO A 279 -19.34 6.58 -0.97
N LYS A 280 -19.86 5.74 -0.06
CA LYS A 280 -21.30 5.43 0.03
C LYS A 280 -22.21 6.67 0.11
N ILE A 281 -21.75 7.71 0.82
CA ILE A 281 -22.52 8.94 1.01
C ILE A 281 -22.68 9.75 -0.30
N MET A 282 -21.65 9.76 -1.16
CA MET A 282 -21.73 10.35 -2.50
C MET A 282 -22.56 9.47 -3.44
N ARG A 283 -22.38 8.14 -3.38
CA ARG A 283 -23.17 7.19 -4.19
C ARG A 283 -24.67 7.40 -4.04
N TYR A 284 -25.16 7.61 -2.82
CA TYR A 284 -26.58 7.89 -2.60
C TYR A 284 -27.07 9.12 -3.40
N VAL A 285 -26.29 10.20 -3.40
CA VAL A 285 -26.57 11.42 -4.18
C VAL A 285 -26.57 11.12 -5.68
N LEU A 286 -25.61 10.33 -6.17
CA LEU A 286 -25.48 9.92 -7.57
C LEU A 286 -26.68 9.09 -8.04
N TYR A 287 -27.13 8.11 -7.24
CA TYR A 287 -28.35 7.33 -7.53
C TYR A 287 -29.60 8.21 -7.56
N LYS A 288 -29.82 9.01 -6.51
CA LYS A 288 -30.99 9.89 -6.39
C LYS A 288 -31.12 10.86 -7.57
N ASN A 289 -29.99 11.30 -8.14
CA ASN A 289 -29.93 12.27 -9.23
C ASN A 289 -29.67 11.64 -10.62
N LEU A 290 -29.84 10.32 -10.78
CA LEU A 290 -29.53 9.62 -12.04
C LEU A 290 -30.26 10.22 -13.26
N GLY A 291 -31.50 10.68 -13.08
CA GLY A 291 -32.29 11.34 -14.13
C GLY A 291 -31.74 12.69 -14.63
N LYS A 292 -30.85 13.37 -13.87
CA LYS A 292 -30.16 14.58 -14.36
C LYS A 292 -29.13 14.26 -15.44
N MET A 293 -28.62 13.03 -15.48
CA MET A 293 -27.49 12.59 -16.31
C MET A 293 -27.95 11.88 -17.61
N SER A 294 -28.97 12.42 -18.27
CA SER A 294 -29.57 11.85 -19.50
C SER A 294 -28.61 11.73 -20.69
N GLY A 295 -27.47 12.43 -20.65
CA GLY A 295 -26.45 12.42 -21.69
C GLY A 295 -25.38 11.32 -21.57
N LEU A 296 -25.48 10.43 -20.57
CA LEU A 296 -24.50 9.36 -20.33
C LEU A 296 -24.43 8.36 -21.49
N GLU A 297 -23.19 8.00 -21.84
CA GLU A 297 -22.84 6.93 -22.78
C GLU A 297 -22.23 5.71 -22.07
N VAL A 298 -21.58 5.91 -20.91
CA VAL A 298 -20.97 4.84 -20.10
C VAL A 298 -21.35 5.00 -18.62
N LEU A 299 -22.05 4.02 -18.06
CA LEU A 299 -22.52 4.06 -16.67
C LEU A 299 -22.16 2.77 -15.93
N ASN A 300 -21.33 2.85 -14.89
CA ASN A 300 -21.13 1.76 -13.96
C ASN A 300 -21.79 2.09 -12.62
N LEU A 301 -22.93 1.44 -12.33
CA LEU A 301 -23.63 1.52 -11.04
C LEU A 301 -22.98 0.60 -9.98
N GLY A 302 -22.28 -0.45 -10.42
CA GLY A 302 -21.69 -1.47 -9.58
C GLY A 302 -22.77 -2.33 -8.91
N SER A 303 -22.62 -2.58 -7.60
CA SER A 303 -23.73 -3.04 -6.75
C SER A 303 -24.28 -1.87 -5.94
N CYS A 304 -25.59 -1.67 -6.03
CA CYS A 304 -26.34 -0.70 -5.25
C CYS A 304 -26.36 -1.09 -3.78
N THR A 305 -26.52 -2.38 -3.48
CA THR A 305 -27.10 -2.82 -2.20
C THR A 305 -26.07 -3.16 -1.13
N GLY A 306 -25.04 -3.95 -1.46
CA GLY A 306 -24.09 -4.47 -0.47
C GLY A 306 -24.76 -5.11 0.78
N GLY A 307 -25.97 -5.65 0.61
CA GLY A 307 -26.81 -6.24 1.67
C GLY A 307 -28.26 -5.73 1.76
N TRP A 308 -28.61 -4.53 1.26
CA TRP A 308 -29.97 -3.98 1.43
C TRP A 308 -30.51 -3.27 0.18
N ARG A 309 -31.47 -3.91 -0.50
CA ARG A 309 -32.27 -3.31 -1.59
C ARG A 309 -33.42 -2.52 -0.99
N THR A 310 -33.40 -1.20 -1.11
CA THR A 310 -34.60 -0.38 -0.89
C THR A 310 -35.34 -0.20 -2.23
N SER A 311 -36.66 -0.08 -2.18
CA SER A 311 -37.52 0.14 -3.35
C SER A 311 -37.14 1.38 -4.18
N ASP A 312 -36.52 2.37 -3.53
CA ASP A 312 -36.24 3.66 -4.13
C ASP A 312 -35.11 3.60 -5.17
N TYR A 313 -34.12 2.73 -4.98
CA TYR A 313 -33.03 2.56 -5.95
C TYR A 313 -33.55 2.02 -7.29
N ASP A 314 -34.44 1.03 -7.27
CA ASP A 314 -35.04 0.50 -8.51
C ASP A 314 -35.78 1.59 -9.28
N LYS A 315 -36.52 2.44 -8.55
CA LYS A 315 -37.22 3.60 -9.11
C LYS A 315 -36.23 4.56 -9.77
N TYR A 316 -35.19 5.00 -9.06
CA TYR A 316 -34.19 5.93 -9.62
C TYR A 316 -33.44 5.34 -10.83
N ILE A 317 -33.15 4.04 -10.82
CA ILE A 317 -32.50 3.33 -11.93
C ILE A 317 -33.41 3.30 -13.17
N VAL A 318 -34.67 2.92 -13.01
CA VAL A 318 -35.65 2.87 -14.10
C VAL A 318 -35.94 4.27 -14.66
N GLU A 319 -36.22 5.25 -13.80
CA GLU A 319 -36.48 6.64 -14.22
C GLU A 319 -35.25 7.25 -14.91
N GLY A 320 -34.05 6.99 -14.40
CA GLY A 320 -32.79 7.47 -14.99
C GLY A 320 -32.51 6.87 -16.37
N ILE A 321 -32.49 5.54 -16.50
CA ILE A 321 -32.16 4.84 -17.75
C ILE A 321 -33.15 5.19 -18.87
N THR A 322 -34.43 5.41 -18.55
CA THR A 322 -35.46 5.84 -19.52
C THR A 322 -35.06 7.12 -20.29
N GLY A 323 -34.27 8.01 -19.68
CA GLY A 323 -33.75 9.21 -20.35
C GLY A 323 -32.49 9.00 -21.21
N MET A 324 -31.76 7.89 -21.07
CA MET A 324 -30.39 7.71 -21.57
C MET A 324 -30.35 7.07 -22.97
N LYS A 325 -30.79 7.83 -23.98
CA LYS A 325 -30.91 7.36 -25.38
C LYS A 325 -29.57 6.99 -26.05
N HIS A 326 -28.47 7.51 -25.53
CA HIS A 326 -27.11 7.32 -26.06
C HIS A 326 -26.27 6.32 -25.25
N LEU A 327 -26.87 5.60 -24.30
CA LEU A 327 -26.17 4.65 -23.43
C LEU A 327 -25.56 3.50 -24.24
N ARG A 328 -24.22 3.41 -24.24
CA ARG A 328 -23.43 2.37 -24.91
C ARG A 328 -22.94 1.29 -23.96
N SER A 329 -22.68 1.63 -22.71
CA SER A 329 -22.20 0.67 -21.70
C SER A 329 -22.93 0.86 -20.38
N LEU A 330 -23.45 -0.24 -19.83
CA LEU A 330 -24.05 -0.29 -18.51
C LEU A 330 -23.49 -1.46 -17.69
N CYS A 331 -23.06 -1.18 -16.46
CA CYS A 331 -22.72 -2.20 -15.47
C CYS A 331 -23.60 -2.04 -14.22
N LEU A 332 -24.42 -3.06 -13.94
CA LEU A 332 -25.30 -3.17 -12.77
C LEU A 332 -25.23 -4.61 -12.25
N CYS A 333 -24.13 -4.94 -11.56
CA CYS A 333 -23.93 -6.26 -10.97
C CYS A 333 -24.83 -6.45 -9.73
N PHE A 334 -25.18 -7.70 -9.42
CA PHE A 334 -25.99 -8.15 -8.26
C PHE A 334 -27.45 -7.68 -8.22
N ASP A 335 -27.73 -6.46 -8.66
CA ASP A 335 -28.98 -5.75 -8.37
C ASP A 335 -29.87 -5.55 -9.61
N CYS A 336 -29.48 -6.03 -10.80
CA CYS A 336 -30.30 -5.94 -12.01
C CYS A 336 -31.52 -6.88 -11.99
N THR A 337 -32.54 -6.55 -12.78
CA THR A 337 -33.77 -7.35 -12.93
C THR A 337 -34.27 -7.37 -14.37
N ASP A 338 -35.13 -8.32 -14.69
CA ASP A 338 -35.87 -8.38 -15.97
C ASP A 338 -36.53 -7.03 -16.34
N GLN A 339 -37.08 -6.29 -15.36
CA GLN A 339 -37.70 -4.98 -15.58
C GLN A 339 -36.69 -3.91 -16.03
N VAL A 340 -35.48 -3.90 -15.43
CA VAL A 340 -34.41 -2.97 -15.83
C VAL A 340 -33.93 -3.31 -17.24
N ILE A 341 -33.80 -4.59 -17.56
CA ILE A 341 -33.44 -5.03 -18.93
C ILE A 341 -34.52 -4.70 -19.95
N GLN A 342 -35.81 -4.78 -19.58
CA GLN A 342 -36.89 -4.29 -20.44
C GLN A 342 -36.74 -2.80 -20.73
N VAL A 343 -36.52 -1.97 -19.70
CA VAL A 343 -36.34 -0.52 -19.86
C VAL A 343 -35.14 -0.20 -20.75
N ILE A 344 -34.02 -0.94 -20.62
CA ILE A 344 -32.85 -0.82 -21.51
C ILE A 344 -33.22 -1.19 -22.96
N GLY A 345 -33.90 -2.33 -23.17
CA GLY A 345 -34.31 -2.80 -24.50
C GLY A 345 -35.33 -1.89 -25.19
N ASP A 346 -36.11 -1.14 -24.42
CA ASP A 346 -37.12 -0.20 -24.92
C ASP A 346 -36.56 1.22 -25.16
N ASN A 347 -35.49 1.65 -24.47
CA ASN A 347 -35.01 3.04 -24.49
C ASN A 347 -33.56 3.25 -24.96
N CYS A 348 -32.70 2.21 -24.94
CA CYS A 348 -31.26 2.32 -25.19
C CYS A 348 -30.81 1.52 -26.43
N PRO A 349 -31.25 1.90 -27.66
CA PRO A 349 -30.96 1.14 -28.88
C PRO A 349 -29.47 1.14 -29.29
N THR A 350 -28.66 1.97 -28.65
CA THR A 350 -27.21 2.12 -28.92
C THR A 350 -26.32 1.30 -27.99
N ILE A 351 -26.91 0.53 -27.06
CA ILE A 351 -26.18 -0.28 -26.06
C ILE A 351 -25.30 -1.34 -26.73
N GLN A 352 -24.03 -1.40 -26.29
CA GLN A 352 -22.98 -2.26 -26.83
C GLN A 352 -22.37 -3.17 -25.76
N CYS A 353 -22.32 -2.72 -24.51
CA CYS A 353 -21.86 -3.49 -23.36
C CYS A 353 -22.91 -3.49 -22.25
N LEU A 354 -23.24 -4.68 -21.72
CA LEU A 354 -24.13 -4.85 -20.58
C LEU A 354 -23.54 -5.89 -19.60
N ASP A 355 -23.09 -5.44 -18.42
CA ASP A 355 -22.68 -6.30 -17.31
C ASP A 355 -23.77 -6.34 -16.23
N VAL A 356 -24.42 -7.49 -16.07
CA VAL A 356 -25.41 -7.75 -15.02
C VAL A 356 -25.02 -8.93 -14.13
N THR A 357 -23.70 -9.22 -14.05
CA THR A 357 -23.13 -10.34 -13.31
C THR A 357 -23.69 -10.47 -11.88
N SER A 358 -24.01 -11.71 -11.49
CA SER A 358 -24.62 -12.09 -10.21
C SER A 358 -26.03 -11.56 -9.93
N SER A 359 -26.70 -10.94 -10.90
CA SER A 359 -28.09 -10.49 -10.78
C SER A 359 -29.06 -11.66 -11.01
N ARG A 360 -29.38 -12.41 -9.95
CA ARG A 360 -30.26 -13.60 -10.03
C ARG A 360 -31.69 -13.30 -10.51
N SER A 361 -32.14 -12.05 -10.39
CA SER A 361 -33.45 -11.58 -10.87
C SER A 361 -33.47 -11.25 -12.38
N VAL A 362 -32.38 -11.54 -13.09
CA VAL A 362 -32.34 -11.60 -14.56
C VAL A 362 -32.56 -13.06 -14.97
N THR A 363 -33.60 -13.32 -15.74
CA THR A 363 -34.10 -14.65 -16.13
C THR A 363 -34.31 -14.72 -17.65
N ASP A 364 -34.69 -15.90 -18.17
CA ASP A 364 -35.05 -16.06 -19.59
C ASP A 364 -36.20 -15.10 -20.04
N ARG A 365 -36.98 -14.54 -19.12
CA ARG A 365 -37.99 -13.51 -19.41
C ARG A 365 -37.39 -12.21 -19.97
N SER A 366 -36.11 -11.94 -19.70
CA SER A 366 -35.39 -10.77 -20.24
C SER A 366 -34.96 -10.94 -21.69
N ILE A 367 -34.92 -12.17 -22.23
CA ILE A 367 -34.39 -12.47 -23.57
C ILE A 367 -35.07 -11.65 -24.68
N PRO A 368 -36.42 -11.54 -24.76
CA PRO A 368 -37.07 -10.73 -25.81
C PRO A 368 -36.65 -9.26 -25.79
N SER A 369 -36.28 -8.72 -24.62
CA SER A 369 -35.77 -7.36 -24.46
C SER A 369 -34.30 -7.25 -24.84
N LEU A 370 -33.46 -8.23 -24.44
CA LEU A 370 -32.06 -8.31 -24.87
C LEU A 370 -31.92 -8.42 -26.39
N LEU A 371 -32.84 -9.13 -27.06
CA LEU A 371 -32.85 -9.28 -28.52
C LEU A 371 -33.18 -7.97 -29.27
N LYS A 372 -33.80 -6.97 -28.62
CA LYS A 372 -33.97 -5.62 -29.19
C LYS A 372 -32.64 -4.86 -29.27
N CYS A 373 -31.69 -5.18 -28.39
CA CYS A 373 -30.38 -4.54 -28.26
C CYS A 373 -29.39 -5.00 -29.34
N THR A 374 -29.75 -4.84 -30.62
CA THR A 374 -29.01 -5.36 -31.80
C THR A 374 -27.57 -4.83 -31.97
N GLN A 375 -27.15 -3.85 -31.17
CA GLN A 375 -25.77 -3.32 -31.16
C GLN A 375 -24.88 -3.94 -30.08
N LEU A 376 -25.40 -4.86 -29.25
CA LEU A 376 -24.63 -5.56 -28.22
C LEU A 376 -23.43 -6.31 -28.82
N ARG A 377 -22.28 -6.04 -28.20
CA ARG A 377 -20.97 -6.66 -28.44
C ARG A 377 -20.51 -7.43 -27.21
N GLU A 378 -20.84 -6.96 -26.01
CA GLU A 378 -20.45 -7.60 -24.75
C GLU A 378 -21.67 -7.73 -23.83
N LEU A 379 -21.96 -8.94 -23.33
CA LEU A 379 -23.13 -9.24 -22.50
C LEU A 379 -22.78 -10.23 -21.38
N GLN A 380 -22.44 -9.71 -20.19
CA GLN A 380 -21.98 -10.52 -19.06
C GLN A 380 -23.18 -11.01 -18.23
N LEU A 381 -23.51 -12.30 -18.35
CA LEU A 381 -24.65 -12.96 -17.68
C LEU A 381 -24.24 -13.96 -16.58
N HIS A 382 -22.97 -13.97 -16.15
CA HIS A 382 -22.46 -14.92 -15.15
C HIS A 382 -23.25 -14.84 -13.84
N ARG A 383 -23.82 -15.97 -13.37
CA ARG A 383 -24.69 -16.07 -12.17
C ARG A 383 -25.97 -15.22 -12.20
N THR A 384 -26.51 -14.95 -13.39
CA THR A 384 -27.94 -14.69 -13.55
C THR A 384 -28.73 -16.01 -13.47
N SER A 385 -30.04 -15.96 -13.69
CA SER A 385 -30.90 -17.13 -13.86
C SER A 385 -31.31 -17.35 -15.32
N VAL A 386 -30.50 -16.87 -16.28
CA VAL A 386 -30.65 -17.18 -17.72
C VAL A 386 -30.10 -18.60 -17.96
N THR A 387 -30.88 -19.44 -18.65
CA THR A 387 -30.54 -20.84 -18.87
C THR A 387 -29.53 -21.02 -20.02
N PRO A 388 -28.85 -22.17 -20.14
CA PRO A 388 -28.00 -22.47 -21.31
C PRO A 388 -28.76 -22.43 -22.64
N LEU A 389 -30.05 -22.79 -22.63
CA LEU A 389 -30.95 -22.65 -23.79
C LEU A 389 -31.23 -21.17 -24.10
N GLY A 390 -31.48 -20.35 -23.07
CA GLY A 390 -31.64 -18.91 -23.20
C GLY A 390 -30.40 -18.22 -23.78
N LEU A 391 -29.20 -18.60 -23.32
CA LEU A 391 -27.94 -18.14 -23.90
C LEU A 391 -27.76 -18.56 -25.36
N ALA A 392 -28.20 -19.78 -25.74
CA ALA A 392 -28.19 -20.22 -27.13
C ALA A 392 -29.13 -19.36 -28.01
N GLN A 393 -30.32 -18.99 -27.51
CA GLN A 393 -31.24 -18.07 -28.21
C GLN A 393 -30.62 -16.68 -28.38
N ILE A 394 -29.94 -16.15 -27.36
CA ILE A 394 -29.21 -14.87 -27.41
C ILE A 394 -28.10 -14.91 -28.48
N LEU A 395 -27.30 -15.98 -28.53
CA LEU A 395 -26.22 -16.14 -29.51
C LEU A 395 -26.75 -16.25 -30.96
N ASN A 396 -27.89 -16.90 -31.16
CA ASN A 396 -28.56 -16.96 -32.47
C ASN A 396 -29.16 -15.59 -32.89
N GLY A 397 -29.65 -14.78 -31.94
CA GLY A 397 -30.30 -13.51 -32.24
C GLY A 397 -29.37 -12.28 -32.32
N LEU A 398 -28.22 -12.28 -31.65
CA LEU A 398 -27.31 -11.13 -31.56
C LEU A 398 -26.03 -11.32 -32.40
N ALA A 399 -26.15 -11.16 -33.72
CA ALA A 399 -25.04 -11.36 -34.68
C ALA A 399 -23.78 -10.49 -34.47
N LYS A 400 -23.84 -9.43 -33.65
CA LYS A 400 -22.69 -8.55 -33.32
C LYS A 400 -21.97 -8.93 -32.02
N LEU A 401 -22.51 -9.89 -31.27
CA LEU A 401 -22.01 -10.29 -29.95
C LEU A 401 -20.62 -10.94 -30.09
N GLN A 402 -19.69 -10.48 -29.25
CA GLN A 402 -18.25 -10.80 -29.27
C GLN A 402 -17.74 -11.32 -27.92
N ASP A 403 -18.42 -11.00 -26.82
CA ASP A 403 -18.09 -11.45 -25.47
C ASP A 403 -19.37 -11.73 -24.67
N ILE A 404 -19.44 -12.88 -24.00
CA ILE A 404 -20.53 -13.24 -23.06
C ILE A 404 -20.03 -13.41 -21.61
N GLY A 405 -18.74 -13.20 -21.39
CA GLY A 405 -18.09 -13.41 -20.11
C GLY A 405 -17.91 -14.88 -19.75
N ARG A 406 -17.82 -15.10 -18.44
CA ARG A 406 -17.67 -16.42 -17.83
C ARG A 406 -18.97 -17.22 -17.89
N CYS A 407 -19.01 -18.24 -18.74
CA CYS A 407 -20.09 -19.21 -18.81
C CYS A 407 -19.60 -20.58 -18.32
N ASP A 408 -19.90 -20.92 -17.06
CA ASP A 408 -19.48 -22.22 -16.49
C ASP A 408 -20.22 -23.41 -17.14
N GLU A 409 -21.37 -23.16 -17.79
CA GLU A 409 -22.16 -24.18 -18.52
C GLU A 409 -22.02 -24.09 -20.06
N PHE A 410 -20.92 -23.50 -20.58
CA PHE A 410 -20.78 -23.23 -22.01
C PHE A 410 -20.89 -24.49 -22.90
N GLY A 411 -20.49 -25.66 -22.39
CA GLY A 411 -20.70 -26.94 -23.07
C GLY A 411 -22.17 -27.28 -23.32
N ASN A 412 -23.08 -26.92 -22.39
CA ASN A 412 -24.52 -27.07 -22.58
C ASN A 412 -25.05 -26.06 -23.62
N VAL A 413 -24.49 -24.84 -23.66
CA VAL A 413 -24.84 -23.84 -24.68
C VAL A 413 -24.47 -24.34 -26.09
N ILE A 414 -23.25 -24.87 -26.26
CA ILE A 414 -22.77 -25.48 -27.52
C ILE A 414 -23.71 -26.60 -27.97
N LYS A 415 -24.08 -27.53 -27.08
CA LYS A 415 -25.01 -28.63 -27.39
C LYS A 415 -26.39 -28.13 -27.86
N ASN A 416 -26.95 -27.12 -27.19
CA ASN A 416 -28.23 -26.51 -27.59
C ASN A 416 -28.13 -25.80 -28.96
N LEU A 417 -27.00 -25.12 -29.24
CA LEU A 417 -26.76 -24.50 -30.54
C LEU A 417 -26.62 -25.55 -31.66
N HIS A 418 -25.90 -26.65 -31.41
CA HIS A 418 -25.69 -27.73 -32.38
C HIS A 418 -26.99 -28.52 -32.70
N GLN A 419 -27.91 -28.63 -31.76
CA GLN A 419 -29.23 -29.25 -31.99
C GLN A 419 -30.13 -28.44 -32.93
N ASN A 420 -29.84 -27.16 -33.18
CA ASN A 420 -30.56 -26.32 -34.12
C ASN A 420 -29.86 -26.33 -35.49
N SER A 421 -30.61 -26.50 -36.58
CA SER A 421 -30.10 -26.75 -37.94
C SER A 421 -29.26 -25.63 -38.59
N ASN A 422 -28.90 -24.58 -37.86
CA ASN A 422 -28.18 -23.41 -38.34
C ASN A 422 -26.92 -23.19 -37.47
N CYS A 423 -25.92 -24.06 -37.66
CA CYS A 423 -24.79 -24.22 -36.75
C CYS A 423 -23.62 -23.26 -37.09
N GLY A 424 -23.75 -21.99 -36.70
CA GLY A 424 -22.67 -20.99 -36.81
C GLY A 424 -22.30 -20.56 -38.24
N PRO A 425 -21.14 -19.89 -38.44
CA PRO A 425 -20.18 -19.47 -37.42
C PRO A 425 -20.64 -18.22 -36.65
N TYR A 426 -20.43 -18.21 -35.33
CA TYR A 426 -20.82 -17.12 -34.44
C TYR A 426 -19.72 -16.05 -34.30
N GLY A 427 -20.11 -14.87 -33.79
CA GLY A 427 -19.24 -13.68 -33.70
C GLY A 427 -18.30 -13.62 -32.49
N LEU A 428 -18.31 -14.60 -31.58
CA LEU A 428 -17.55 -14.52 -30.34
C LEU A 428 -16.03 -14.44 -30.57
N LYS A 429 -15.41 -13.51 -29.84
CA LYS A 429 -13.96 -13.28 -29.77
C LYS A 429 -13.37 -13.71 -28.44
N LYS A 430 -14.14 -13.64 -27.35
CA LYS A 430 -13.70 -14.07 -26.01
C LYS A 430 -14.60 -15.20 -25.51
N ILE A 431 -13.99 -16.30 -25.07
CA ILE A 431 -14.70 -17.42 -24.42
C ILE A 431 -14.04 -17.72 -23.07
N GLN A 432 -14.85 -17.81 -22.02
CA GLN A 432 -14.44 -18.21 -20.68
C GLN A 432 -15.32 -19.37 -20.22
N ALA A 433 -14.79 -20.59 -20.25
CA ALA A 433 -15.55 -21.83 -20.05
C ALA A 433 -14.89 -22.75 -19.01
N ARG A 434 -15.67 -23.72 -18.51
CA ARG A 434 -15.22 -24.79 -17.61
C ARG A 434 -15.88 -26.11 -18.02
N GLY A 435 -15.22 -27.25 -17.74
CA GLY A 435 -15.81 -28.58 -17.90
C GLY A 435 -16.30 -28.86 -19.33
N LEU A 436 -15.51 -28.50 -20.34
CA LEU A 436 -15.81 -28.86 -21.72
C LEU A 436 -15.33 -30.29 -21.97
N SER A 437 -16.17 -31.17 -22.52
CA SER A 437 -15.71 -32.46 -23.04
C SER A 437 -14.95 -32.27 -24.36
N PRO A 438 -14.13 -33.23 -24.80
CA PRO A 438 -13.43 -33.16 -26.09
C PRO A 438 -14.36 -32.91 -27.30
N GLU A 439 -15.58 -33.44 -27.29
CA GLU A 439 -16.58 -33.18 -28.33
C GLU A 439 -17.06 -31.72 -28.30
N ASN A 440 -17.32 -31.17 -27.10
CA ASN A 440 -17.68 -29.76 -26.95
C ASN A 440 -16.55 -28.85 -27.43
N LEU A 441 -15.29 -29.24 -27.21
CA LEU A 441 -14.12 -28.46 -27.63
C LEU A 441 -13.94 -28.45 -29.16
N ARG A 442 -14.21 -29.57 -29.83
CA ARG A 442 -14.27 -29.64 -31.31
C ARG A 442 -15.38 -28.76 -31.87
N LEU A 443 -16.60 -28.90 -31.35
CA LEU A 443 -17.73 -28.04 -31.74
C LEU A 443 -17.45 -26.56 -31.45
N LEU A 444 -16.73 -26.22 -30.37
CA LEU A 444 -16.34 -24.85 -30.07
C LEU A 444 -15.45 -24.26 -31.18
N VAL A 445 -14.40 -24.96 -31.61
CA VAL A 445 -13.50 -24.40 -32.64
C VAL A 445 -14.16 -24.30 -34.01
N ASP A 446 -15.07 -25.22 -34.34
CA ASP A 446 -15.86 -25.17 -35.58
C ASP A 446 -16.87 -24.01 -35.58
N MET A 447 -17.56 -23.79 -34.46
CA MET A 447 -18.66 -22.82 -34.34
C MET A 447 -18.19 -21.39 -34.04
N PHE A 448 -16.99 -21.22 -33.45
CA PHE A 448 -16.45 -19.91 -33.03
C PHE A 448 -15.03 -19.63 -33.59
N PRO A 449 -14.82 -19.61 -34.92
CA PRO A 449 -13.49 -19.44 -35.54
C PRO A 449 -12.86 -18.04 -35.37
N LYS A 450 -13.60 -17.08 -34.78
CA LYS A 450 -13.15 -15.69 -34.56
C LYS A 450 -12.60 -15.45 -33.15
N VAL A 451 -12.40 -16.50 -32.36
CA VAL A 451 -11.87 -16.41 -31.00
C VAL A 451 -10.44 -15.87 -31.00
N GLU A 452 -10.25 -14.76 -30.27
CA GLU A 452 -8.96 -14.11 -30.00
C GLU A 452 -8.47 -14.39 -28.57
N PHE A 453 -9.40 -14.64 -27.64
CA PHE A 453 -9.14 -14.93 -26.23
C PHE A 453 -9.87 -16.21 -25.81
N ILE A 454 -9.16 -17.17 -25.21
CA ILE A 454 -9.77 -18.35 -24.59
C ILE A 454 -9.25 -18.56 -23.17
N ASN A 455 -10.17 -18.81 -22.23
CA ASN A 455 -9.87 -19.21 -20.85
C ASN A 455 -10.60 -20.52 -20.55
N LEU A 456 -9.83 -21.58 -20.37
CA LEU A 456 -10.34 -22.91 -20.04
C LEU A 456 -9.90 -23.28 -18.63
N PHE A 457 -10.87 -23.74 -17.83
CA PHE A 457 -10.56 -24.69 -16.75
C PHE A 457 -10.44 -26.07 -17.39
N HIS A 458 -9.21 -26.56 -17.47
CA HIS A 458 -8.88 -27.91 -17.91
C HIS A 458 -9.28 -28.89 -16.81
N ASP A 459 -9.64 -30.09 -17.21
CA ASP A 459 -10.18 -31.17 -16.38
C ASP A 459 -9.62 -32.48 -16.96
N GLU A 460 -9.47 -33.54 -16.15
CA GLU A 460 -8.76 -34.79 -16.51
C GLU A 460 -9.33 -35.49 -17.78
N GLN A 461 -10.52 -35.10 -18.22
CA GLN A 461 -11.19 -35.59 -19.43
C GLN A 461 -10.71 -34.94 -20.73
N ILE A 462 -10.07 -33.77 -20.66
CA ILE A 462 -9.38 -33.15 -21.80
C ILE A 462 -7.92 -33.57 -21.70
N THR A 463 -7.38 -34.17 -22.76
CA THR A 463 -5.97 -34.61 -22.82
C THR A 463 -5.26 -34.17 -24.10
N ASP A 464 -5.92 -33.37 -24.93
CA ASP A 464 -5.40 -32.90 -26.22
C ASP A 464 -5.84 -31.46 -26.49
N LEU A 465 -4.97 -30.51 -26.13
CA LEU A 465 -5.16 -29.09 -26.42
C LEU A 465 -4.84 -28.73 -27.89
N THR A 466 -4.32 -29.65 -28.71
CA THR A 466 -4.06 -29.36 -30.14
C THR A 466 -5.34 -29.12 -30.94
N ILE A 467 -6.52 -29.48 -30.41
CA ILE A 467 -7.83 -29.08 -30.95
C ILE A 467 -7.91 -27.54 -31.10
N LEU A 468 -7.26 -26.77 -30.22
CA LEU A 468 -7.21 -25.31 -30.29
C LEU A 468 -6.36 -24.77 -31.45
N THR A 469 -5.59 -25.61 -32.17
CA THR A 469 -4.83 -25.17 -33.35
C THR A 469 -5.73 -24.67 -34.48
N SER A 470 -7.01 -25.06 -34.53
CA SER A 470 -7.97 -24.49 -35.50
C SER A 470 -8.28 -23.00 -35.27
N LEU A 471 -7.90 -22.41 -34.12
CA LEU A 471 -8.17 -21.01 -33.80
C LEU A 471 -7.03 -20.08 -34.30
N ASP A 472 -7.04 -19.78 -35.60
CA ASP A 472 -6.01 -18.92 -36.25
C ASP A 472 -5.84 -17.54 -35.60
N ASN A 473 -6.91 -16.98 -35.04
CA ASN A 473 -6.95 -15.63 -34.47
C ASN A 473 -6.52 -15.57 -32.98
N LEU A 474 -6.16 -16.70 -32.36
CA LEU A 474 -5.87 -16.79 -30.94
C LEU A 474 -4.63 -15.95 -30.54
N LYS A 475 -4.83 -14.98 -29.64
CA LYS A 475 -3.81 -14.06 -29.11
C LYS A 475 -3.60 -14.21 -27.61
N GLU A 476 -4.66 -14.61 -26.89
CA GLU A 476 -4.64 -14.71 -25.44
C GLU A 476 -5.13 -16.11 -25.02
N LEU A 477 -4.23 -16.87 -24.41
CA LEU A 477 -4.49 -18.23 -23.94
C LEU A 477 -4.36 -18.26 -22.42
N LYS A 478 -5.46 -18.54 -21.73
CA LYS A 478 -5.48 -18.83 -20.31
C LYS A 478 -5.90 -20.28 -20.06
N LEU A 479 -5.08 -21.00 -19.31
CA LEU A 479 -5.33 -22.38 -18.89
C LEU A 479 -5.24 -22.48 -17.37
N LEU A 480 -6.22 -23.14 -16.75
CA LEU A 480 -6.16 -23.62 -15.37
C LEU A 480 -6.00 -25.13 -15.39
N SER A 481 -5.10 -25.68 -14.55
CA SER A 481 -5.00 -27.12 -14.25
C SER A 481 -4.61 -28.01 -15.44
N CYS A 482 -3.52 -27.68 -16.14
CA CYS A 482 -3.02 -28.42 -17.31
C CYS A 482 -1.55 -28.87 -17.18
N ALA A 483 -1.20 -30.04 -17.72
CA ALA A 483 0.15 -30.57 -17.86
C ALA A 483 0.79 -30.12 -19.18
N PHE A 484 1.97 -29.50 -19.14
CA PHE A 484 2.54 -28.84 -20.34
C PHE A 484 2.89 -29.80 -21.50
N TYR A 485 3.35 -31.01 -21.19
CA TYR A 485 3.60 -32.06 -22.18
C TYR A 485 2.41 -33.02 -22.28
N GLY A 486 1.82 -33.42 -21.16
CA GLY A 486 0.69 -34.35 -21.07
C GLY A 486 -0.53 -33.92 -21.91
N ASP A 487 -0.84 -32.63 -21.93
CA ASP A 487 -1.98 -32.07 -22.67
C ASP A 487 -1.61 -31.53 -24.07
N TYR A 488 -0.40 -31.82 -24.55
CA TYR A 488 0.14 -31.37 -25.85
C TYR A 488 0.17 -29.83 -26.02
N LEU A 489 0.29 -29.08 -24.92
CA LEU A 489 0.39 -27.61 -24.96
C LEU A 489 1.64 -27.16 -25.74
N LYS A 490 2.76 -27.88 -25.64
CA LYS A 490 3.94 -27.65 -26.47
C LYS A 490 3.61 -27.59 -27.97
N GLN A 491 2.87 -28.57 -28.48
CA GLN A 491 2.50 -28.68 -29.90
C GLN A 491 1.51 -27.59 -30.31
N LEU A 492 0.57 -27.21 -29.44
CA LEU A 492 -0.29 -26.06 -29.65
C LEU A 492 0.53 -24.76 -29.78
N LEU A 493 1.50 -24.53 -28.89
CA LEU A 493 2.38 -23.36 -28.97
C LEU A 493 3.28 -23.39 -30.21
N GLU A 494 3.81 -24.54 -30.61
CA GLU A 494 4.61 -24.66 -31.85
C GLU A 494 3.83 -24.23 -33.11
N VAL A 495 2.51 -24.50 -33.15
CA VAL A 495 1.64 -24.18 -34.29
C VAL A 495 0.98 -22.80 -34.21
N ARG A 496 0.71 -22.26 -33.01
CA ARG A 496 -0.04 -20.99 -32.82
C ARG A 496 0.68 -19.90 -32.00
N GLY A 497 1.80 -20.21 -31.37
CA GLY A 497 2.54 -19.28 -30.50
C GLY A 497 2.95 -17.96 -31.15
N SER A 498 3.18 -17.95 -32.47
CA SER A 498 3.53 -16.74 -33.23
C SER A 498 2.47 -15.63 -33.18
N ASN A 499 1.21 -15.98 -32.90
CA ASN A 499 0.10 -15.06 -32.72
C ASN A 499 -0.18 -14.73 -31.24
N ILE A 500 0.33 -15.53 -30.29
CA ILE A 500 0.07 -15.37 -28.86
C ILE A 500 0.85 -14.18 -28.29
N THR A 501 0.10 -13.22 -27.74
CA THR A 501 0.60 -12.04 -27.03
C THR A 501 0.42 -12.12 -25.51
N SER A 502 -0.48 -12.99 -25.02
CA SER A 502 -0.70 -13.23 -23.59
C SER A 502 -0.84 -14.72 -23.30
N LEU A 503 -0.02 -15.23 -22.39
CA LEU A 503 -0.07 -16.62 -21.91
C LEU A 503 -0.25 -16.62 -20.39
N HIS A 504 -1.31 -17.26 -19.91
CA HIS A 504 -1.62 -17.40 -18.49
C HIS A 504 -1.75 -18.88 -18.15
N LEU A 505 -0.82 -19.39 -17.36
CA LEU A 505 -0.85 -20.74 -16.80
C LEU A 505 -1.11 -20.63 -15.29
N GLU A 506 -2.13 -21.34 -14.82
CA GLU A 506 -2.56 -21.36 -13.42
C GLU A 506 -2.74 -22.81 -12.97
N HIS A 507 -2.06 -23.25 -11.91
CA HIS A 507 -1.99 -24.67 -11.55
C HIS A 507 -1.50 -25.58 -12.70
N ALA A 508 -0.52 -25.11 -13.50
CA ALA A 508 0.05 -25.92 -14.56
C ALA A 508 1.19 -26.81 -14.05
N GLU A 509 1.23 -28.05 -14.53
CA GLU A 509 2.21 -29.07 -14.16
C GLU A 509 3.26 -29.28 -15.26
N GLU A 510 4.30 -30.04 -14.95
CA GLU A 510 5.41 -30.38 -15.84
C GLU A 510 6.27 -29.19 -16.33
N ILE A 511 6.33 -28.08 -15.58
CA ILE A 511 7.06 -26.88 -16.01
C ILE A 511 8.56 -27.02 -15.69
N ASP A 512 9.37 -27.35 -16.69
CA ASP A 512 10.84 -27.37 -16.57
C ASP A 512 11.50 -26.15 -17.25
N LEU A 513 12.83 -26.13 -17.34
CA LEU A 513 13.55 -25.03 -18.01
C LEU A 513 13.36 -25.05 -19.53
N ASN A 514 13.20 -26.23 -20.13
CA ASN A 514 12.93 -26.39 -21.56
C ASN A 514 11.55 -25.86 -21.92
N VAL A 515 10.55 -25.97 -21.04
CA VAL A 515 9.23 -25.32 -21.20
C VAL A 515 9.36 -23.81 -21.37
N LEU A 516 10.19 -23.15 -20.56
CA LEU A 516 10.42 -21.70 -20.67
C LEU A 516 11.17 -21.33 -21.97
N ILE A 517 12.11 -22.17 -22.40
CA ILE A 517 12.77 -22.03 -23.70
C ILE A 517 11.74 -22.18 -24.83
N ASP A 518 10.94 -23.25 -24.84
CA ASP A 518 9.90 -23.54 -25.82
C ASP A 518 8.90 -22.37 -25.93
N ILE A 519 8.31 -21.93 -24.82
CA ILE A 519 7.41 -20.76 -24.77
C ILE A 519 8.08 -19.54 -25.42
N SER A 520 9.36 -19.29 -25.11
CA SER A 520 10.07 -18.12 -25.64
C SER A 520 10.38 -18.19 -27.14
N GLN A 521 10.63 -19.39 -27.68
CA GLN A 521 10.96 -19.59 -29.09
C GLN A 521 9.70 -19.66 -29.95
N PHE A 522 8.62 -20.25 -29.42
CA PHE A 522 7.34 -20.37 -30.11
C PHE A 522 6.48 -19.11 -30.01
N CYS A 523 6.59 -18.33 -28.93
CA CYS A 523 5.81 -17.10 -28.69
C CYS A 523 6.67 -15.82 -28.69
N PRO A 524 7.34 -15.44 -29.80
CA PRO A 524 8.24 -14.28 -29.84
C PRO A 524 7.56 -12.92 -29.65
N ARG A 525 6.23 -12.86 -29.78
CA ARG A 525 5.39 -11.65 -29.57
C ARG A 525 4.74 -11.59 -28.19
N LEU A 526 5.12 -12.49 -27.27
CA LEU A 526 4.56 -12.55 -25.93
C LEU A 526 4.86 -11.26 -25.13
N LYS A 527 3.80 -10.53 -24.78
CA LYS A 527 3.83 -9.30 -23.98
C LYS A 527 3.47 -9.55 -22.51
N SER A 528 2.65 -10.55 -22.23
CA SER A 528 2.19 -10.88 -20.88
C SER A 528 2.38 -12.35 -20.60
N LEU A 529 3.14 -12.66 -19.54
CA LEU A 529 3.30 -14.02 -19.02
C LEU A 529 2.83 -14.08 -17.57
N VAL A 530 1.88 -14.96 -17.30
CA VAL A 530 1.39 -15.24 -15.94
C VAL A 530 1.66 -16.71 -15.62
N LEU A 531 2.37 -16.95 -14.53
CA LEU A 531 2.64 -18.25 -13.95
C LEU A 531 2.16 -18.22 -12.50
N TYR A 532 1.02 -18.88 -12.24
CA TYR A 532 0.34 -18.89 -10.95
C TYR A 532 0.25 -20.32 -10.40
N ASN A 533 0.82 -20.57 -9.23
CA ASN A 533 0.83 -21.86 -8.51
C ASN A 533 1.13 -23.05 -9.45
N CYS A 534 2.07 -22.88 -10.37
CA CYS A 534 2.49 -23.94 -11.29
C CYS A 534 3.57 -24.79 -10.62
N ASP A 535 3.61 -26.08 -10.94
CA ASP A 535 4.55 -27.03 -10.35
C ASP A 535 5.77 -27.17 -11.26
N PHE A 536 6.91 -26.74 -10.72
CA PHE A 536 8.18 -26.67 -11.44
C PHE A 536 9.06 -27.89 -11.17
N MET A 537 9.79 -28.32 -12.20
CA MET A 537 10.71 -29.45 -12.13
C MET A 537 12.16 -29.00 -12.30
N ASP A 538 13.03 -29.41 -11.37
CA ASP A 538 14.49 -29.23 -11.45
C ASP A 538 15.12 -30.25 -12.41
N SER A 539 14.92 -30.07 -13.72
CA SER A 539 15.61 -30.84 -14.76
C SER A 539 16.95 -30.19 -15.11
N LEU A 540 18.02 -30.98 -15.24
CA LEU A 540 19.28 -30.51 -15.83
C LEU A 540 19.09 -30.23 -17.32
N ALA A 541 19.35 -28.99 -17.74
CA ALA A 541 19.11 -28.51 -19.10
C ALA A 541 19.84 -29.34 -20.17
N ILE A 542 19.09 -29.91 -21.11
CA ILE A 542 19.66 -30.68 -22.22
C ILE A 542 19.97 -29.74 -23.39
N ASN A 543 21.22 -29.26 -23.44
CA ASN A 543 21.84 -28.47 -24.51
C ASN A 543 21.12 -27.16 -24.92
N PRO A 544 21.68 -25.98 -24.56
CA PRO A 544 21.35 -24.70 -25.20
C PRO A 544 21.94 -24.63 -26.62
N ASN A 545 21.47 -25.50 -27.52
CA ASN A 545 21.73 -25.41 -28.95
C ASN A 545 21.06 -24.15 -29.50
N LYS A 546 21.87 -23.22 -30.05
CA LYS A 546 21.48 -21.96 -30.73
C LYS A 546 19.98 -21.61 -30.66
N LEU A 547 19.60 -20.85 -29.63
CA LEU A 547 18.33 -20.14 -29.59
C LEU A 547 18.15 -19.35 -30.89
N LYS A 548 17.01 -19.52 -31.57
CA LYS A 548 16.72 -18.87 -32.85
C LYS A 548 16.37 -17.40 -32.68
N ILE A 549 15.74 -17.07 -31.55
CA ILE A 549 15.25 -15.74 -31.19
C ILE A 549 15.68 -15.46 -29.74
N GLN A 550 15.98 -14.21 -29.41
CA GLN A 550 16.20 -13.80 -28.02
C GLN A 550 14.92 -14.07 -27.20
N PRO A 551 14.96 -14.91 -26.15
CA PRO A 551 13.77 -15.22 -25.37
C PRO A 551 13.11 -13.97 -24.79
N PHE A 552 11.78 -13.92 -24.74
CA PHE A 552 11.00 -12.89 -24.04
C PHE A 552 11.29 -11.42 -24.42
N GLN A 553 11.87 -11.15 -25.61
CA GLN A 553 12.23 -9.80 -26.08
C GLN A 553 11.05 -8.78 -26.04
N SER A 554 9.82 -9.26 -26.19
CA SER A 554 8.59 -8.45 -26.25
C SER A 554 7.86 -8.30 -24.90
N LEU A 555 8.40 -8.84 -23.80
CA LEU A 555 7.68 -8.96 -22.53
C LEU A 555 7.51 -7.60 -21.82
N GLU A 556 6.26 -7.25 -21.52
CA GLU A 556 5.82 -6.00 -20.87
C GLU A 556 5.26 -6.24 -19.46
N LYS A 557 4.77 -7.45 -19.18
CA LYS A 557 4.15 -7.83 -17.90
C LYS A 557 4.59 -9.24 -17.49
N LEU A 558 5.05 -9.38 -16.25
CA LEU A 558 5.38 -10.66 -15.63
C LEU A 558 4.66 -10.77 -14.28
N PHE A 559 3.82 -11.80 -14.15
CA PHE A 559 3.14 -12.14 -12.91
C PHE A 559 3.63 -13.52 -12.47
N TRP A 560 4.41 -13.55 -11.38
CA TRP A 560 5.08 -14.75 -10.89
C TRP A 560 4.64 -15.09 -9.47
N VAL A 561 3.86 -16.15 -9.33
CA VAL A 561 3.36 -16.65 -8.04
C VAL A 561 3.60 -18.14 -7.99
N VAL A 562 4.87 -18.51 -7.85
CA VAL A 562 5.35 -19.89 -7.91
C VAL A 562 6.36 -20.09 -6.79
N ASP A 563 6.24 -21.19 -6.05
CA ASP A 563 7.19 -21.54 -4.98
C ASP A 563 8.46 -22.20 -5.57
N CYS A 564 9.60 -21.99 -4.91
CA CYS A 564 10.85 -22.73 -5.08
C CYS A 564 11.43 -22.95 -6.51
N ALA A 565 11.22 -22.05 -7.48
CA ALA A 565 11.77 -22.17 -8.84
C ALA A 565 12.78 -21.06 -9.21
N ARG A 566 13.86 -20.92 -8.42
CA ARG A 566 14.86 -19.83 -8.57
C ARG A 566 15.50 -19.79 -9.95
N ASN A 567 16.01 -20.92 -10.44
CA ASN A 567 16.72 -21.01 -11.72
C ASN A 567 15.81 -20.67 -12.92
N HIS A 568 14.51 -20.92 -12.79
CA HIS A 568 13.50 -20.64 -13.82
C HIS A 568 13.08 -19.17 -13.83
N LEU A 569 12.80 -18.59 -12.66
CA LEU A 569 12.59 -17.13 -12.54
C LEU A 569 13.83 -16.38 -12.98
N GLU A 570 15.01 -16.84 -12.54
CA GLU A 570 16.30 -16.35 -13.02
C GLU A 570 16.35 -16.48 -14.54
N PHE A 571 16.10 -17.63 -15.18
CA PHE A 571 16.09 -17.73 -16.65
C PHE A 571 15.16 -16.75 -17.36
N ILE A 572 13.90 -16.58 -16.90
CA ILE A 572 12.98 -15.59 -17.49
C ILE A 572 13.59 -14.21 -17.36
N LEU A 573 14.04 -13.84 -16.15
CA LEU A 573 14.71 -12.56 -15.95
C LEU A 573 16.00 -12.50 -16.78
N LEU A 574 16.83 -13.53 -16.92
CA LEU A 574 18.10 -13.55 -17.65
C LEU A 574 17.91 -13.29 -19.15
N HIS A 575 16.78 -13.69 -19.72
CA HIS A 575 16.57 -13.57 -21.16
C HIS A 575 15.55 -12.47 -21.53
N ALA A 576 14.58 -12.20 -20.65
CA ALA A 576 13.86 -10.92 -20.54
C ALA A 576 14.69 -9.79 -19.87
N VAL A 577 15.99 -10.04 -19.60
CA VAL A 577 17.03 -9.16 -19.01
C VAL A 577 16.93 -8.82 -17.49
N ASN A 578 17.81 -9.19 -16.50
CA ASN A 578 18.78 -10.31 -16.24
C ASN A 578 19.41 -10.16 -14.80
N ILE A 579 18.62 -9.92 -13.74
CA ILE A 579 19.00 -9.07 -12.57
C ILE A 579 20.27 -9.49 -11.75
N LEU A 580 21.45 -8.88 -12.03
CA LEU A 580 22.43 -8.40 -11.02
C LEU A 580 23.50 -7.43 -11.57
N ASN A 581 24.10 -7.75 -12.73
CA ASN A 581 25.13 -6.94 -13.40
C ASN A 581 24.55 -6.07 -14.53
N ILE A 582 23.27 -5.68 -14.38
CA ILE A 582 22.33 -5.80 -15.49
C ILE A 582 21.48 -4.59 -15.79
N LEU A 583 21.06 -3.87 -14.76
CA LEU A 583 20.27 -2.66 -14.97
C LEU A 583 21.17 -1.55 -15.55
N THR A 584 22.48 -1.73 -15.41
CA THR A 584 23.60 -1.11 -16.13
C THR A 584 23.75 -1.56 -17.60
N VAL A 585 23.25 -2.74 -17.99
CA VAL A 585 23.40 -3.32 -19.35
C VAL A 585 22.11 -3.19 -20.18
N ASN A 586 20.93 -3.45 -19.60
CA ASN A 586 19.64 -3.12 -20.18
C ASN A 586 18.56 -2.99 -19.08
N ALA A 587 17.90 -1.83 -19.08
CA ALA A 587 17.08 -1.35 -17.97
C ALA A 587 15.61 -1.84 -17.96
N MET A 588 15.26 -2.94 -18.64
CA MET A 588 13.88 -3.47 -18.74
C MET A 588 12.83 -2.39 -19.06
N LYS A 589 13.13 -1.50 -20.02
CA LYS A 589 12.37 -0.26 -20.26
C LYS A 589 10.88 -0.47 -20.59
N ASN A 590 10.48 -1.67 -21.02
CA ASN A 590 9.10 -1.99 -21.39
C ASN A 590 8.29 -2.63 -20.24
N LEU A 591 8.93 -2.99 -19.12
CA LEU A 591 8.27 -3.63 -17.99
C LEU A 591 7.35 -2.63 -17.28
N GLU A 592 6.04 -2.85 -17.34
CA GLU A 592 5.04 -2.00 -16.70
C GLU A 592 4.54 -2.55 -15.35
N GLU A 593 4.56 -3.87 -15.17
CA GLU A 593 4.03 -4.53 -13.98
C GLU A 593 4.87 -5.77 -13.64
N LEU A 594 5.34 -5.82 -12.38
CA LEU A 594 6.07 -6.95 -11.81
C LEU A 594 5.46 -7.31 -10.46
N ARG A 595 5.06 -8.58 -10.30
CA ARG A 595 4.57 -9.13 -9.04
C ARG A 595 5.28 -10.44 -8.74
N ILE A 596 5.89 -10.53 -7.57
CA ILE A 596 6.64 -11.70 -7.12
C ILE A 596 6.22 -12.00 -5.68
N LEU A 597 5.35 -13.00 -5.50
CA LEU A 597 4.98 -13.49 -4.18
C LEU A 597 6.07 -14.44 -3.63
N TYR A 598 6.25 -14.43 -2.31
CA TYR A 598 7.12 -15.34 -1.54
C TYR A 598 8.65 -15.24 -1.74
N SER A 599 9.17 -14.21 -2.43
CA SER A 599 10.62 -14.02 -2.56
C SER A 599 11.30 -13.74 -1.23
N SER A 600 12.21 -14.62 -0.81
CA SER A 600 13.13 -14.42 0.33
C SER A 600 14.28 -13.46 0.03
N ASP A 601 14.51 -13.15 -1.25
CA ASP A 601 15.73 -12.50 -1.74
C ASP A 601 15.48 -11.06 -2.25
N MET A 602 14.21 -10.67 -2.39
CA MET A 602 13.81 -9.31 -2.76
C MET A 602 13.85 -8.37 -1.55
N ASN A 603 14.90 -7.54 -1.46
CA ASN A 603 15.03 -6.48 -0.46
C ASN A 603 14.78 -5.07 -1.06
N MET A 604 14.70 -4.05 -0.20
CA MET A 604 14.49 -2.66 -0.65
C MET A 604 15.58 -2.13 -1.59
N ARG A 605 16.82 -2.65 -1.52
CA ARG A 605 17.87 -2.30 -2.48
C ARG A 605 17.56 -2.80 -3.89
N THR A 606 16.97 -3.99 -4.02
CA THR A 606 16.48 -4.51 -5.30
C THR A 606 15.29 -3.68 -5.82
N VAL A 607 14.44 -3.16 -4.92
CA VAL A 607 13.34 -2.22 -5.27
C VAL A 607 13.88 -0.89 -5.80
N GLU A 608 14.81 -0.26 -5.07
CA GLU A 608 15.49 0.98 -5.48
C GLU A 608 16.12 0.82 -6.88
N LEU A 609 16.80 -0.31 -7.12
CA LEU A 609 17.41 -0.64 -8.41
C LEU A 609 16.36 -0.81 -9.52
N LEU A 610 15.26 -1.55 -9.27
CA LEU A 610 14.15 -1.69 -10.24
C LEU A 610 13.51 -0.34 -10.57
N LEU A 611 13.23 0.51 -9.58
CA LEU A 611 12.64 1.84 -9.77
C LEU A 611 13.58 2.82 -10.50
N ALA A 612 14.88 2.71 -10.28
CA ALA A 612 15.89 3.52 -10.97
C ALA A 612 16.00 3.18 -12.48
N SER A 613 15.57 1.97 -12.87
CA SER A 613 15.93 1.37 -14.16
C SER A 613 14.72 1.12 -15.05
N CYS A 614 13.68 0.47 -14.51
CA CYS A 614 12.44 0.15 -15.20
C CYS A 614 11.56 1.42 -15.32
N THR A 615 11.92 2.34 -16.23
CA THR A 615 11.31 3.68 -16.32
C THR A 615 9.80 3.70 -16.61
N ASN A 616 9.21 2.59 -17.07
CA ASN A 616 7.77 2.46 -17.30
C ASN A 616 7.05 1.64 -16.22
N LEU A 617 7.72 1.21 -15.14
CA LEU A 617 7.14 0.40 -14.07
C LEU A 617 6.04 1.19 -13.33
N LYS A 618 4.80 0.68 -13.42
CA LYS A 618 3.58 1.25 -12.81
C LYS A 618 3.14 0.49 -11.57
N VAL A 619 3.53 -0.79 -11.45
CA VAL A 619 3.13 -1.67 -10.36
C VAL A 619 4.30 -2.56 -9.95
N LEU A 620 4.64 -2.50 -8.66
CA LEU A 620 5.52 -3.43 -7.96
C LEU A 620 4.84 -3.77 -6.63
N SER A 621 4.60 -5.05 -6.35
CA SER A 621 3.87 -5.49 -5.15
C SER A 621 4.33 -6.85 -4.60
N GLU A 622 3.88 -7.13 -3.37
CA GLU A 622 3.93 -8.45 -2.70
C GLU A 622 5.33 -8.94 -2.28
N LEU A 623 6.23 -7.98 -2.02
CA LEU A 623 7.57 -8.19 -1.48
C LEU A 623 7.50 -8.45 0.04
N GLU A 624 7.56 -9.72 0.46
CA GLU A 624 7.37 -10.11 1.87
C GLU A 624 8.43 -11.12 2.33
N SER A 625 9.17 -10.84 3.43
CA SER A 625 9.27 -11.73 4.62
C SER A 625 10.42 -11.42 5.63
N TRP A 626 10.06 -10.96 6.83
CA TRP A 626 10.94 -10.90 8.01
C TRP A 626 10.32 -11.62 9.22
N GLN A 627 11.16 -12.17 10.11
CA GLN A 627 10.75 -12.85 11.34
C GLN A 627 11.52 -12.33 12.55
N VAL A 628 10.85 -12.26 13.71
CA VAL A 628 11.43 -11.73 14.95
C VAL A 628 11.61 -12.85 15.96
N VAL A 629 12.84 -13.01 16.45
CA VAL A 629 13.19 -13.99 17.50
C VAL A 629 13.57 -13.24 18.77
N THR A 630 12.95 -13.60 19.89
CA THR A 630 13.28 -13.04 21.21
C THR A 630 13.74 -14.16 22.13
N VAL A 631 14.92 -14.01 22.72
CA VAL A 631 15.53 -14.93 23.69
C VAL A 631 15.78 -14.17 24.99
N ASP A 632 15.13 -14.59 26.08
CA ASP A 632 15.38 -14.06 27.41
C ASP A 632 16.58 -14.78 28.06
N LEU A 633 17.69 -14.05 28.21
CA LEU A 633 18.96 -14.55 28.73
C LEU A 633 18.95 -14.72 30.26
N LYS A 634 17.96 -14.14 30.97
CA LYS A 634 17.80 -14.26 32.43
C LYS A 634 16.90 -15.44 32.83
N LEU A 635 16.35 -16.18 31.86
CA LEU A 635 15.56 -17.39 32.14
C LEU A 635 16.35 -18.41 32.95
N LYS A 636 15.80 -18.84 34.10
CA LYS A 636 16.42 -19.81 35.02
C LYS A 636 16.86 -21.14 34.36
N HIS A 637 16.28 -21.48 33.21
CA HIS A 637 16.53 -22.69 32.44
C HIS A 637 17.35 -22.46 31.14
N PHE A 638 17.76 -21.24 30.84
CA PHE A 638 18.68 -20.94 29.74
C PHE A 638 20.13 -20.98 30.26
N LYS A 639 20.71 -22.18 30.31
CA LYS A 639 22.03 -22.46 30.91
C LYS A 639 22.78 -23.55 30.13
N PRO A 640 24.13 -23.59 30.17
CA PRO A 640 24.93 -24.67 29.59
C PRO A 640 24.41 -26.07 29.91
N GLY A 641 24.45 -26.96 28.91
CA GLY A 641 23.95 -28.33 28.98
C GLY A 641 22.43 -28.47 28.84
N LYS A 642 21.67 -27.38 28.58
CA LYS A 642 20.25 -27.45 28.25
C LYS A 642 20.02 -27.40 26.73
N PRO A 643 19.13 -28.22 26.14
CA PRO A 643 18.95 -28.29 24.68
C PRO A 643 18.61 -26.96 24.01
N ASN A 644 17.84 -26.10 24.67
CA ASN A 644 17.51 -24.76 24.18
C ASN A 644 18.73 -23.83 24.16
N TYR A 645 19.57 -23.85 25.20
CA TYR A 645 20.81 -23.07 25.25
C TYR A 645 21.81 -23.52 24.18
N GLU A 646 22.08 -24.83 24.07
CA GLU A 646 23.05 -25.35 23.09
C GLU A 646 22.57 -25.13 21.64
N ARG A 647 21.26 -25.27 21.37
CA ARG A 647 20.65 -24.93 20.07
C ARG A 647 20.86 -23.45 19.77
N THR A 648 20.41 -22.55 20.66
CA THR A 648 20.52 -21.11 20.43
C THR A 648 21.98 -20.68 20.25
N LYS A 649 22.90 -21.14 21.08
CA LYS A 649 24.33 -20.82 20.93
C LYS A 649 24.87 -21.25 19.57
N LYS A 650 24.63 -22.50 19.14
CA LYS A 650 25.07 -23.04 17.84
C LYS A 650 24.45 -22.30 16.64
N CYS A 651 23.21 -21.82 16.76
CA CYS A 651 22.59 -20.96 15.75
C CYS A 651 23.33 -19.61 15.68
N LEU A 652 23.55 -18.96 16.83
CA LEU A 652 24.19 -17.64 16.90
C LEU A 652 25.69 -17.64 16.52
N GLU A 653 26.37 -18.79 16.53
CA GLU A 653 27.75 -18.95 16.01
C GLU A 653 27.85 -18.67 14.50
N GLN A 654 26.73 -18.70 13.77
CA GLN A 654 26.64 -18.46 12.32
C GLN A 654 26.35 -17.00 11.97
N LEU A 655 26.10 -16.14 12.97
CA LEU A 655 25.81 -14.72 12.78
C LEU A 655 26.98 -13.89 13.33
N GLU A 656 27.50 -12.98 12.51
CA GLU A 656 28.63 -12.11 12.82
C GLU A 656 28.32 -10.70 12.34
N GLN A 657 28.42 -9.69 13.23
CA GLN A 657 28.04 -8.30 12.94
C GLN A 657 28.90 -7.29 13.71
N ASN A 658 28.81 -6.03 13.29
CA ASN A 658 29.31 -4.90 14.07
C ASN A 658 28.27 -4.48 15.11
N PHE A 659 28.73 -4.09 16.30
CA PHE A 659 27.86 -3.68 17.41
C PHE A 659 28.34 -2.38 18.05
N ILE A 660 27.42 -1.60 18.60
CA ILE A 660 27.71 -0.71 19.73
C ILE A 660 27.30 -1.39 21.03
N VAL A 661 28.13 -1.24 22.06
CA VAL A 661 27.86 -1.70 23.42
C VAL A 661 28.11 -0.60 24.45
N THR A 662 27.24 -0.50 25.45
CA THR A 662 27.55 0.14 26.73
C THR A 662 26.95 -0.69 27.87
N TRP A 663 27.55 -0.60 29.06
CA TRP A 663 27.16 -1.39 30.22
C TRP A 663 27.22 -0.53 31.48
N GLU A 664 26.08 -0.40 32.16
CA GLU A 664 26.02 0.26 33.45
C GLU A 664 26.28 -0.79 34.56
N PRO A 665 27.40 -0.67 35.30
CA PRO A 665 27.72 -1.58 36.39
C PRO A 665 26.75 -1.41 37.57
N PRO A 666 26.55 -2.46 38.42
CA PRO A 666 25.69 -2.35 39.60
C PRO A 666 26.23 -1.42 40.69
N ASN A 667 27.54 -1.17 40.71
CA ASN A 667 28.23 -0.37 41.72
C ASN A 667 29.30 0.51 41.03
N GLU A 668 29.48 1.72 41.52
CA GLU A 668 30.47 2.72 41.04
C GLU A 668 31.94 2.24 41.13
N THR A 669 32.21 1.17 41.89
CA THR A 669 33.55 0.57 42.05
C THR A 669 33.98 -0.33 40.90
N VAL A 670 33.10 -0.61 39.93
CA VAL A 670 33.40 -1.46 38.76
C VAL A 670 33.43 -0.59 37.52
N CYS A 671 34.51 -0.65 36.74
CA CYS A 671 34.66 0.20 35.55
C CYS A 671 33.74 -0.25 34.39
N PRO A 672 32.94 0.65 33.78
CA PRO A 672 32.11 0.34 32.61
C PRO A 672 32.88 -0.27 31.43
N SER A 673 34.14 0.13 31.23
CA SER A 673 35.04 -0.39 30.18
C SER A 673 35.32 -1.90 30.25
N SER A 674 34.98 -2.56 31.37
CA SER A 674 35.15 -4.01 31.53
C SER A 674 34.40 -4.84 30.48
N VAL A 675 33.26 -4.34 29.95
CA VAL A 675 32.56 -4.99 28.83
C VAL A 675 33.37 -4.95 27.54
N ALA A 676 34.07 -3.84 27.25
CA ALA A 676 34.95 -3.73 26.09
C ALA A 676 36.20 -4.59 26.27
N LYS A 677 36.78 -4.60 27.48
CA LYS A 677 37.91 -5.47 27.83
C LYS A 677 37.59 -6.95 27.62
N TYR A 678 36.38 -7.41 27.93
CA TYR A 678 35.96 -8.80 27.70
C TYR A 678 36.09 -9.23 26.23
N PHE A 679 35.75 -8.36 25.28
CA PHE A 679 35.87 -8.60 23.85
C PHE A 679 37.30 -8.45 23.35
N HIS A 680 38.03 -7.43 23.85
CA HIS A 680 39.44 -7.22 23.53
C HIS A 680 40.32 -8.41 23.94
N ASP A 681 40.13 -8.92 25.17
CA ASP A 681 40.85 -10.08 25.70
C ASP A 681 40.51 -11.39 24.93
N ARG A 682 39.45 -11.40 24.11
CA ARG A 682 39.07 -12.49 23.18
C ARG A 682 39.56 -12.25 21.73
N GLY A 683 40.26 -11.15 21.46
CA GLY A 683 40.81 -10.82 20.15
C GLY A 683 39.86 -10.11 19.19
N TYR A 684 38.69 -9.66 19.63
CA TYR A 684 37.80 -8.82 18.82
C TYR A 684 38.32 -7.37 18.77
N GLU A 685 38.12 -6.68 17.65
CA GLU A 685 38.50 -5.27 17.52
C GLU A 685 37.47 -4.38 18.24
N THR A 686 37.96 -3.65 19.26
CA THR A 686 37.14 -2.79 20.14
C THR A 686 37.62 -1.35 20.07
N LYS A 687 36.73 -0.42 19.72
CA LYS A 687 37.02 1.03 19.62
C LYS A 687 36.11 1.80 20.56
N LEU A 688 36.67 2.70 21.37
CA LEU A 688 35.88 3.71 22.08
C LEU A 688 35.22 4.64 21.05
N CYS A 689 33.95 4.97 21.25
CA CYS A 689 33.23 5.88 20.37
C CYS A 689 33.19 7.30 20.94
N GLU A 690 33.45 8.29 20.09
CA GLU A 690 33.32 9.71 20.46
C GLU A 690 31.86 10.17 20.37
N ILE A 691 31.39 10.83 21.43
CA ILE A 691 30.10 11.54 21.43
C ILE A 691 30.28 12.84 20.65
N LYS A 692 29.49 13.03 19.59
CA LYS A 692 29.51 14.29 18.83
C LYS A 692 28.61 15.30 19.53
N HIS A 693 29.19 16.45 19.89
CA HIS A 693 28.47 17.57 20.48
C HIS A 693 28.47 18.75 19.51
N THR A 694 27.29 19.31 19.24
CA THR A 694 27.08 20.51 18.43
C THR A 694 26.26 21.52 19.23
N THR A 695 26.60 22.80 19.11
CA THR A 695 25.86 23.88 19.76
C THR A 695 25.89 25.13 18.89
N HIS A 696 24.75 25.80 18.80
CA HIS A 696 24.59 27.08 18.11
C HIS A 696 23.75 28.04 18.96
N THR A 697 23.82 29.32 18.61
CA THR A 697 23.03 30.38 19.25
C THR A 697 22.31 31.16 18.17
N LEU A 698 20.99 31.22 18.26
CA LEU A 698 20.19 32.17 17.49
C LEU A 698 20.00 33.44 18.33
N TYR A 699 19.99 34.61 17.69
CA TYR A 699 19.86 35.92 18.34
C TYR A 699 18.61 36.63 17.83
N THR A 700 17.94 37.41 18.69
CA THR A 700 16.73 38.17 18.35
C THR A 700 15.68 37.29 17.67
N VAL A 701 15.20 36.29 18.41
CA VAL A 701 14.27 35.27 17.89
C VAL A 701 12.94 35.36 18.62
N LYS A 702 11.84 35.24 17.87
CA LYS A 702 10.52 35.00 18.42
C LYS A 702 10.38 33.53 18.85
N ILE A 703 10.09 33.28 20.12
CA ILE A 703 9.74 31.96 20.65
C ILE A 703 8.22 31.85 20.89
N PRO A 704 7.59 30.70 20.58
CA PRO A 704 6.19 30.48 20.91
C PRO A 704 5.99 30.34 22.42
N SER A 705 4.83 30.75 22.92
CA SER A 705 4.40 30.51 24.31
C SER A 705 3.78 29.12 24.43
N ILE A 706 3.89 28.48 25.60
CA ILE A 706 3.34 27.14 25.81
C ILE A 706 1.89 27.22 26.27
N GLU A 707 0.96 26.82 25.40
CA GLU A 707 -0.49 26.74 25.66
C GLU A 707 -0.99 25.29 25.57
N GLU A 708 -2.20 24.99 26.05
CA GLU A 708 -2.66 23.59 26.17
C GLU A 708 -2.93 22.90 24.82
N ASP A 709 -3.11 23.66 23.74
CA ASP A 709 -3.49 23.14 22.42
C ASP A 709 -2.38 23.27 21.34
N ASN A 710 -1.31 24.04 21.57
CA ASN A 710 -0.28 24.36 20.55
C ASN A 710 1.00 23.50 20.59
N HIS A 711 0.99 22.40 21.35
CA HIS A 711 2.16 21.54 21.56
C HIS A 711 2.80 21.00 20.27
N TYR A 712 1.99 20.77 19.22
CA TYR A 712 2.49 20.27 17.94
C TYR A 712 3.29 21.33 17.19
N ASP A 713 2.77 22.56 17.14
CA ASP A 713 3.40 23.71 16.48
C ASP A 713 4.70 24.11 17.17
N ILE A 714 4.76 23.98 18.50
CA ILE A 714 6.01 24.12 19.27
C ILE A 714 7.02 23.05 18.86
N VAL A 715 6.63 21.77 18.78
CA VAL A 715 7.56 20.69 18.38
C VAL A 715 8.07 20.85 16.94
N GLU A 716 7.23 21.34 16.03
CA GLU A 716 7.65 21.76 14.69
C GLU A 716 8.68 22.91 14.75
N TRP A 717 8.39 23.96 15.55
CA TRP A 717 9.29 25.09 15.76
C TRP A 717 10.66 24.67 16.34
N LEU A 718 10.70 23.72 17.29
CA LEU A 718 11.95 23.15 17.80
C LEU A 718 12.77 22.49 16.67
N GLY A 719 12.11 21.86 15.70
CA GLY A 719 12.74 21.31 14.50
C GLY A 719 13.35 22.39 13.61
N ILE A 720 12.66 23.51 13.41
CA ILE A 720 13.17 24.67 12.65
C ILE A 720 14.42 25.26 13.32
N VAL A 721 14.42 25.39 14.66
CA VAL A 721 15.59 25.84 15.44
C VAL A 721 16.76 24.86 15.35
N ALA A 722 16.49 23.54 15.39
CA ALA A 722 17.50 22.50 15.25
C ALA A 722 18.16 22.45 13.86
N LEU A 723 17.49 22.98 12.83
CA LEU A 723 17.97 23.04 11.45
C LEU A 723 18.71 24.35 11.10
N GLU A 724 18.88 25.27 12.05
CA GLU A 724 19.47 26.61 11.82
C GLU A 724 18.77 27.41 10.69
N ALA A 725 17.46 27.21 10.50
CA ALA A 725 16.69 27.90 9.48
C ALA A 725 16.50 29.40 9.80
N ASP A 726 16.40 30.23 8.77
CA ASP A 726 16.17 31.68 8.92
C ASP A 726 14.76 31.96 9.46
N LEU A 727 14.70 32.54 10.66
CA LEU A 727 13.49 32.96 11.37
C LEU A 727 13.28 34.49 11.34
N ILE A 728 14.17 35.24 10.69
CA ILE A 728 14.24 36.71 10.79
C ILE A 728 13.58 37.38 9.56
N ASN A 729 13.55 36.72 8.40
CA ASN A 729 13.33 37.37 7.11
C ASN A 729 12.03 36.94 6.39
N ASN A 730 10.95 36.77 7.16
CA ASN A 730 9.70 36.17 6.67
C ASN A 730 8.63 37.24 6.37
N GLY A 731 8.69 37.78 5.15
CA GLY A 731 7.56 38.44 4.50
C GLY A 731 6.80 37.47 3.58
N PRO A 732 5.54 37.75 3.20
CA PRO A 732 4.72 36.84 2.38
C PRO A 732 5.28 36.56 0.96
N ASP A 733 6.26 37.36 0.51
CA ASP A 733 6.95 37.20 -0.77
C ASP A 733 8.32 36.46 -0.66
N CYS A 734 8.69 35.93 0.52
CA CYS A 734 9.97 35.26 0.71
C CYS A 734 10.01 33.88 0.03
N TYR A 735 10.77 33.77 -1.06
CA TYR A 735 10.91 32.53 -1.85
C TYR A 735 11.60 31.37 -1.10
N LEU A 736 12.30 31.64 0.01
CA LEU A 736 13.10 30.64 0.74
C LEU A 736 12.33 29.93 1.86
N SER A 737 11.47 30.66 2.57
CA SER A 737 10.61 30.12 3.63
C SER A 737 9.43 31.05 3.88
N THR A 738 8.24 30.49 4.08
CA THR A 738 7.05 31.20 4.56
C THR A 738 6.65 30.75 5.96
N TYR A 739 7.58 30.16 6.72
CA TYR A 739 7.33 29.68 8.08
C TYR A 739 7.32 30.85 9.06
N GLU A 740 6.24 31.01 9.83
CA GLU A 740 6.12 32.04 10.87
C GLU A 740 6.16 31.38 12.25
N THR A 741 6.80 32.01 13.23
CA THR A 741 6.77 31.51 14.63
C THR A 741 5.32 31.44 15.12
N PRO A 742 4.87 30.31 15.70
CA PRO A 742 3.50 30.18 16.20
C PRO A 742 3.13 31.28 17.20
N GLU A 743 1.91 31.82 17.07
CA GLU A 743 1.35 32.78 18.02
C GLU A 743 0.60 32.04 19.16
N PRO A 744 0.59 32.57 20.40
CA PRO A 744 1.25 33.82 20.83
C PRO A 744 2.76 33.63 21.05
N ASN A 745 3.58 34.50 20.45
CA ASN A 745 5.05 34.51 20.67
C ASN A 745 5.56 35.73 21.45
N GLN A 746 6.78 35.60 21.97
CA GLN A 746 7.57 36.68 22.54
C GLN A 746 8.97 36.71 21.92
N GLU A 747 9.55 37.90 21.77
CA GLU A 747 10.92 38.07 21.30
C GLU A 747 11.90 37.93 22.48
N VAL A 748 12.92 37.08 22.31
CA VAL A 748 13.99 36.85 23.28
C VAL A 748 15.35 37.21 22.70
N GLY A 749 16.29 37.60 23.57
CA GLY A 749 17.60 38.08 23.14
C GLY A 749 18.44 36.99 22.47
N GLN A 750 18.32 35.76 22.95
CA GLN A 750 18.97 34.59 22.36
C GLN A 750 18.24 33.28 22.64
N VAL A 751 18.48 32.28 21.80
CA VAL A 751 18.12 30.88 22.03
C VAL A 751 19.37 30.03 21.87
N LYS A 752 19.75 29.27 22.90
CA LYS A 752 20.84 28.28 22.82
C LYS A 752 20.28 26.94 22.40
N PHE A 753 20.91 26.32 21.41
CA PHE A 753 20.69 24.93 21.04
C PHE A 753 21.92 24.10 21.42
N LEU A 754 21.69 22.93 21.99
CA LEU A 754 22.73 21.92 22.24
C LEU A 754 22.23 20.57 21.72
N GLN A 755 23.11 19.81 21.09
CA GLN A 755 22.80 18.48 20.60
C GLN A 755 23.99 17.53 20.81
N TRP A 756 23.70 16.36 21.35
CA TRP A 756 24.63 15.27 21.54
C TRP A 756 24.17 14.06 20.72
N ARG A 757 25.10 13.46 19.98
CA ARG A 757 24.85 12.28 19.15
C ARG A 757 25.82 11.16 19.52
N GLY A 758 25.26 10.01 19.90
CA GLY A 758 25.99 8.87 20.45
C GLY A 758 25.05 7.71 20.78
N LEU A 759 25.40 6.90 21.77
CA LEU A 759 24.49 5.97 22.44
C LEU A 759 24.33 6.41 23.89
N PHE A 760 23.11 6.77 24.29
CA PHE A 760 22.82 7.21 25.66
C PHE A 760 21.89 6.23 26.38
N THR A 761 22.18 5.96 27.65
CA THR A 761 21.33 5.16 28.52
C THR A 761 20.13 5.96 29.01
N ALA A 762 19.06 5.28 29.41
CA ALA A 762 17.90 5.96 30.01
C ALA A 762 18.30 6.71 31.30
N ASN A 763 19.24 6.20 32.09
CA ASN A 763 19.72 6.87 33.31
C ASN A 763 20.46 8.18 33.01
N GLN A 764 21.31 8.22 31.98
CA GLN A 764 21.99 9.44 31.54
C GLN A 764 20.97 10.53 31.13
N VAL A 765 19.94 10.17 30.37
CA VAL A 765 18.87 11.11 29.99
C VAL A 765 18.06 11.58 31.21
N VAL A 766 17.80 10.70 32.19
CA VAL A 766 17.18 11.10 33.47
C VAL A 766 18.08 12.06 34.26
N ARG A 767 19.41 11.85 34.29
CA ARG A 767 20.36 12.79 34.93
C ARG A 767 20.33 14.16 34.24
N LEU A 768 20.36 14.21 32.91
CA LEU A 768 20.24 15.46 32.16
C LEU A 768 18.95 16.19 32.52
N TYR A 769 17.81 15.50 32.45
CA TYR A 769 16.51 16.05 32.82
C TYR A 769 16.48 16.60 34.26
N GLN A 770 17.11 15.91 35.21
CA GLN A 770 17.25 16.40 36.58
C GLN A 770 18.12 17.67 36.71
N GLN A 771 19.13 17.86 35.86
CA GLN A 771 19.89 19.12 35.84
C GLN A 771 19.12 20.24 35.13
N LEU A 772 18.38 19.94 34.06
CA LEU A 772 17.52 20.91 33.37
C LEU A 772 16.45 21.49 34.33
N ARG A 773 15.84 20.67 35.20
CA ARG A 773 14.90 21.16 36.24
C ARG A 773 15.52 22.05 37.32
N LYS A 774 16.84 22.18 37.40
CA LYS A 774 17.54 23.07 38.34
C LYS A 774 17.97 24.39 37.70
N LEU A 775 17.80 24.55 36.38
CA LEU A 775 18.09 25.80 35.70
C LEU A 775 17.04 26.84 36.06
N ASP A 776 17.49 28.00 36.53
CA ASP A 776 16.65 29.20 36.61
C ASP A 776 16.53 29.78 35.20
N ASN A 777 15.35 29.65 34.59
CA ASN A 777 15.07 30.13 33.24
C ASN A 777 13.78 30.97 33.26
N PRO A 778 13.72 32.11 32.54
CA PRO A 778 12.56 33.00 32.58
C PRO A 778 11.46 32.67 31.55
N SER A 779 11.58 31.61 30.73
CA SER A 779 10.60 31.27 29.68
C SER A 779 10.06 29.83 29.76
N TRP A 780 10.78 28.89 29.14
CA TRP A 780 10.51 27.45 29.13
C TRP A 780 11.72 26.75 28.51
N LEU A 781 11.88 25.46 28.77
CA LEU A 781 13.02 24.66 28.31
C LEU A 781 12.49 23.44 27.54
N ALA A 782 13.16 23.03 26.47
CA ALA A 782 12.80 21.81 25.73
C ALA A 782 13.96 20.80 25.69
N MET A 783 13.62 19.52 25.87
CA MET A 783 14.52 18.38 25.67
C MET A 783 13.88 17.40 24.69
N TYR A 784 14.51 17.20 23.53
CA TYR A 784 14.13 16.19 22.53
C TYR A 784 15.07 15.00 22.58
N VAL A 785 14.53 13.79 22.45
CA VAL A 785 15.30 12.55 22.39
C VAL A 785 14.79 11.69 21.23
N GLN A 786 15.71 11.25 20.37
CA GLN A 786 15.44 10.39 19.21
C GLN A 786 16.18 9.06 19.35
N GLY A 787 15.57 7.98 18.85
CA GLY A 787 16.19 6.65 18.83
C GLY A 787 17.08 6.40 17.61
N PHE A 788 17.63 5.19 17.53
CA PHE A 788 18.27 4.70 16.31
C PHE A 788 17.21 4.29 15.29
N SER A 789 17.41 4.65 14.02
CA SER A 789 16.53 4.28 12.89
C SER A 789 16.41 2.77 12.72
N ASP A 790 17.52 2.05 12.90
CA ASP A 790 17.66 0.64 12.52
C ASP A 790 17.65 -0.34 13.71
N SER A 791 17.23 0.10 14.89
CA SER A 791 17.14 -0.77 16.06
C SER A 791 16.00 -1.79 15.94
N PRO A 792 16.17 -3.09 16.25
CA PRO A 792 15.10 -4.11 16.18
C PRO A 792 13.83 -3.78 16.97
N ILE A 793 13.96 -2.92 17.99
CA ILE A 793 12.91 -2.48 18.89
C ILE A 793 13.03 -0.99 19.17
N ALA A 794 11.95 -0.38 19.66
CA ALA A 794 11.93 1.01 20.12
C ALA A 794 11.39 1.15 21.56
N TRP A 795 10.06 1.10 21.71
CA TRP A 795 9.36 1.34 22.97
C TRP A 795 9.02 0.03 23.69
N LYS A 796 9.41 -0.12 24.97
CA LYS A 796 9.07 -1.29 25.82
C LYS A 796 9.48 -2.66 25.26
N GLY A 797 10.46 -2.71 24.36
CA GLY A 797 10.82 -3.94 23.65
C GLY A 797 9.86 -4.33 22.52
N GLU A 798 8.95 -3.44 22.12
CA GLU A 798 8.09 -3.62 20.96
C GLU A 798 8.90 -3.48 19.67
N GLU A 799 8.58 -4.33 18.70
CA GLU A 799 9.15 -4.38 17.35
C GLU A 799 9.14 -3.00 16.66
N HIS A 800 10.29 -2.62 16.10
CA HIS A 800 10.43 -1.38 15.33
C HIS A 800 9.84 -1.54 13.91
N HIS A 801 9.52 -0.43 13.24
CA HIS A 801 8.84 -0.46 11.94
C HIS A 801 9.79 -0.15 10.79
N PHE A 802 9.56 -0.78 9.64
CA PHE A 802 10.50 -0.95 8.53
C PHE A 802 10.11 -0.19 7.23
N TYR A 803 9.29 0.87 7.37
CA TYR A 803 8.83 1.70 6.24
C TYR A 803 8.83 3.22 6.53
N ALA A 804 9.18 3.63 7.75
CA ALA A 804 9.51 5.00 8.12
C ALA A 804 10.97 5.02 8.57
N ASN A 805 11.62 6.18 8.64
CA ASN A 805 13.02 6.34 9.07
C ASN A 805 13.25 6.10 10.58
N GLY A 806 12.47 5.21 11.20
CA GLY A 806 12.54 4.87 12.61
C GLY A 806 12.26 6.05 13.55
N ASP A 807 11.34 6.93 13.15
CA ASP A 807 10.97 8.16 13.87
C ASP A 807 10.21 7.88 15.18
N ASN A 808 10.92 7.28 16.14
CA ASN A 808 10.53 7.17 17.52
C ASN A 808 11.36 8.16 18.35
N GLY A 809 10.67 8.89 19.22
CA GLY A 809 11.28 9.89 20.06
C GLY A 809 10.26 10.57 20.98
N TYR A 810 10.74 11.48 21.81
CA TYR A 810 9.88 12.26 22.70
C TYR A 810 10.46 13.64 22.96
N VAL A 811 9.58 14.59 23.24
CA VAL A 811 9.91 15.95 23.66
C VAL A 811 9.33 16.18 25.05
N PHE A 812 10.18 16.65 25.96
CA PHE A 812 9.78 17.19 27.25
C PHE A 812 9.86 18.72 27.20
N LEU A 813 8.72 19.39 27.35
CA LEU A 813 8.61 20.84 27.48
C LEU A 813 8.42 21.19 28.96
N LEU A 814 9.35 21.96 29.52
CA LEU A 814 9.43 22.34 30.92
C LEU A 814 9.09 23.82 31.08
N ASN A 815 8.00 24.12 31.80
CA ASN A 815 7.59 25.49 32.10
C ASN A 815 8.24 26.01 33.40
N ASN A 816 8.33 27.34 33.54
CA ASN A 816 8.83 28.01 34.76
C ASN A 816 8.02 27.69 36.03
N ASP A 817 6.72 27.40 35.89
CA ASP A 817 5.85 26.98 37.01
C ASP A 817 6.15 25.55 37.50
N GLY A 818 7.12 24.88 36.87
CA GLY A 818 7.52 23.51 37.15
C GLY A 818 6.62 22.46 36.52
N SER A 819 5.61 22.84 35.73
CA SER A 819 4.79 21.90 34.95
C SER A 819 5.57 21.33 33.76
N LEU A 820 5.19 20.13 33.35
CA LEU A 820 5.83 19.38 32.27
C LEU A 820 4.78 18.97 31.24
N ILE A 821 5.08 19.17 29.96
CA ILE A 821 4.36 18.51 28.87
C ILE A 821 5.27 17.46 28.23
N SER A 822 4.78 16.23 28.18
CA SER A 822 5.44 15.10 27.53
C SER A 822 4.76 14.81 26.20
N CYS A 823 5.47 15.06 25.09
CA CYS A 823 5.04 14.69 23.75
C CYS A 823 5.79 13.43 23.31
N ILE A 824 5.06 12.39 22.91
CA ILE A 824 5.64 11.10 22.49
C ILE A 824 5.30 10.84 21.03
N GLN A 825 6.33 10.59 20.23
CA GLN A 825 6.24 10.16 18.84
C GLN A 825 6.47 8.65 18.76
N LYS A 826 5.51 7.93 18.16
CA LYS A 826 5.62 6.49 17.91
C LYS A 826 5.28 6.17 16.46
N CYS A 827 5.99 5.23 15.86
CA CYS A 827 5.62 4.69 14.55
C CYS A 827 4.21 4.06 14.57
N SER A 828 3.49 4.14 13.45
CA SER A 828 2.14 3.55 13.33
C SER A 828 2.17 2.03 13.52
N LYS A 829 1.21 1.52 14.31
CA LYS A 829 0.88 0.08 14.37
C LYS A 829 -0.11 -0.37 13.28
N LYS A 830 -0.49 0.50 12.32
CA LYS A 830 -1.40 0.14 11.22
C LYS A 830 -0.68 -0.76 10.22
N ARG A 831 -1.18 -1.98 10.04
CA ARG A 831 -0.75 -2.87 8.94
C ARG A 831 -1.13 -2.26 7.59
N TYR A 832 -0.20 -2.25 6.65
CA TYR A 832 -0.42 -1.89 5.24
C TYR A 832 -1.19 -2.98 4.47
N CYS A 833 -2.40 -3.28 4.93
CA CYS A 833 -3.32 -4.12 4.18
C CYS A 833 -3.95 -3.29 3.05
N ASN A 834 -3.87 -3.79 1.81
CA ASN A 834 -4.83 -3.45 0.76
C ASN A 834 -6.23 -3.94 1.18
N LYS A 835 -6.95 -3.12 1.97
CA LYS A 835 -8.25 -3.49 2.56
C LYS A 835 -9.37 -3.57 1.52
N ARG A 836 -9.51 -4.70 0.84
CA ARG A 836 -10.83 -5.21 0.44
C ARG A 836 -11.40 -6.04 1.59
N LYS A 837 -12.21 -5.41 2.46
CA LYS A 837 -12.94 -6.13 3.52
C LYS A 837 -13.99 -7.06 2.89
N ARG A 838 -13.80 -8.38 2.95
CA ARG A 838 -14.94 -9.32 2.92
C ARG A 838 -15.79 -9.09 4.17
N LYS A 839 -17.11 -9.01 4.00
CA LYS A 839 -18.05 -9.34 5.07
C LYS A 839 -18.35 -10.83 4.98
N SER A 840 -18.24 -11.54 6.09
CA SER A 840 -18.79 -12.87 6.27
C SER A 840 -20.31 -12.79 6.45
N SER A 841 -21.03 -13.82 5.97
CA SER A 841 -22.50 -14.02 6.01
C SER A 841 -23.33 -12.87 5.44
#